data_AF-A0AAE1VIV9-F1
#
_entry.id   AF-A0AAE1VIV9-F1
#
_cell.length_a   1.000
_cell.length_b   1.000
_cell.length_c   1.000
_cell.angle_alpha   90.00
_cell.angle_beta   90.00
_cell.angle_gamma   90.00
#
_symmetry.space_group_name_H-M   'P 1'
#
loop_
_entity.id
_entity.type
_entity.pdbx_description
1 polymer ?
#
loop_
_entity_poly.entity_id
_entity_poly.type
_entity_poly.pdbx_seq_one_letter_code
_entity_poly.pdbx_strand_id
1 'polypeptide(L)'
;MELEFLSAHMHNPPFFRGIFSSFYPVPTTRLIICPNKPKLGKFSFNCFSCAAVQQVVEPNYPSVEKKPKLQDSLKYGAKKRFFDVGDGDFVEKNSKFQDSLKYGAKKRFFDAGGGAFLIRDKKRGHKWHSEKLKEYAAELRLKEGKALHGEMIRSGVEPDSHLWVSLINFYSKCGDLSFAENAFELITERDVVLWTALIAGFIAQGYGRKGICLFRDMSGEGIRPNEFTLATVLKGCSMCLDLKFGKQIHAEVVKGAAFSDVYVGSALVDLYAKCCELESAVKVFFSMPEQNSVSWNVLLNGYVQAGQGEEALRLFLKMSDSEMRFSNYTLSTILKGCANSVNLRAGQVIHSMLVKIGTEMDNFTSCSLVDMYNKCGLQVDAMKVFLRTKNPDTVAWTAMISGLDQQGQKREAVKLFCLMRHSGLRPNQFTLASVVSAAADSVDLSCCKSIHACVYKFGFDSEECVSNALIAMYMKLGSVFDGRRVFSCMSNRDIISWNSVLSGFHDNETSYEGPKIFRQLLVEGLRPNMYTLISNLRSCASLLDASLGKQVHTHVVKANLGGNIYVGTALVDMYAKCGQLDDAEVIFYRLSEKDVFTWTVVITGYVQSDQGEKAFRCFNQMQREAIKPNEFTLASCLRGCSRISSLDNGQQLHSEVIKSGHFSDMYVASALIDMYAKCGCIKDAESLFQSMGSSDTVLWNTIICAYSQHGLDDKALETFRTMLGEGILPDGVTFIAVLSACSHLGLVKEGRRHFDSMKIGFGITPSFEHYACMVDILGRAGKFNEMEHFIQGMELAPNALIWETVLGVSKAHGNVELAEQAANTLFEIDPKAESSYILLSNIYAAKGRWADVSKVRALMSRQGVKKEPGCSWVEIDNQVHVFLSQDASHPRLKDIHKKLEELALRVTAAGYIPNTNYVLHNVSDKEKIDNLSHHSERLALAFALMSSSRNSTVRIFKNLCICGDCHEFMKLASVATNREIVIRDINRFHHFSHGTCSCQDYW
;
A
#
# COMPACT_ATOMS: atom_id res chain seq x y z
N MET A 1 36.56 23.05 26.25
CA MET A 1 36.12 23.32 24.87
C MET A 1 34.62 23.09 24.64
N GLU A 2 33.99 22.00 25.12
CA GLU A 2 32.54 21.78 24.92
C GLU A 2 31.62 22.73 25.71
N LEU A 3 32.06 23.26 26.86
CA LEU A 3 31.30 24.22 27.67
C LEU A 3 31.38 25.67 27.16
N GLU A 4 32.48 26.07 26.52
CA GLU A 4 32.61 27.39 25.88
C GLU A 4 31.84 27.48 24.56
N PHE A 5 31.70 26.34 23.85
CA PHE A 5 30.87 26.22 22.65
C PHE A 5 29.37 26.43 22.96
N LEU A 6 28.90 25.95 24.12
CA LEU A 6 27.54 26.17 24.64
C LEU A 6 27.27 27.64 24.98
N SER A 7 28.28 28.36 25.47
CA SER A 7 28.18 29.79 25.79
C SER A 7 28.08 30.68 24.54
N ALA A 8 28.83 30.37 23.48
CA ALA A 8 28.86 31.21 22.27
C ALA A 8 27.56 31.15 21.43
N HIS A 9 26.80 30.06 21.50
CA HIS A 9 25.53 29.89 20.75
C HIS A 9 24.28 30.19 21.57
N MET A 10 24.43 30.50 22.87
CA MET A 10 23.34 30.89 23.77
C MET A 10 22.74 32.28 23.48
N HIS A 11 23.19 32.97 22.42
CA HIS A 11 22.56 34.21 21.93
C HIS A 11 21.46 33.99 20.88
N ASN A 12 21.03 32.75 20.62
CA ASN A 12 19.80 32.44 19.86
C ASN A 12 18.74 31.75 20.74
N PRO A 13 17.43 31.91 20.45
CA PRO A 13 16.35 31.83 21.45
C PRO A 13 16.14 30.40 22.01
N PRO A 14 15.32 30.23 23.08
CA PRO A 14 15.13 28.98 23.86
C PRO A 14 14.71 27.71 23.08
N PHE A 15 14.53 27.81 21.77
CA PHE A 15 13.88 26.86 20.87
C PHE A 15 14.71 25.61 20.49
N PHE A 16 16.04 25.70 20.46
CA PHE A 16 16.89 24.54 20.11
C PHE A 16 17.00 23.50 21.25
N ARG A 17 16.69 23.87 22.50
CA ARG A 17 16.75 22.96 23.67
C ARG A 17 15.82 21.75 23.55
N GLY A 18 14.62 21.92 22.95
CA GLY A 18 13.64 20.85 22.83
C GLY A 18 14.02 19.74 21.84
N ILE A 19 14.84 20.05 20.83
CA ILE A 19 15.36 19.08 19.85
C ILE A 19 16.48 18.24 20.48
N PHE A 20 17.36 18.86 21.29
CA PHE A 20 18.42 18.13 21.99
C PHE A 20 17.88 17.11 23.02
N SER A 21 16.75 17.39 23.68
CA SER A 21 16.14 16.46 24.64
C SER A 21 15.52 15.20 24.02
N SER A 22 15.14 15.21 22.74
CA SER A 22 14.61 14.01 22.06
C SER A 22 15.71 13.07 21.57
N PHE A 23 16.94 13.56 21.38
CA PHE A 23 18.08 12.75 20.91
C PHE A 23 18.91 12.13 22.05
N TYR A 24 18.68 12.54 23.30
CA TYR A 24 19.32 11.97 24.49
C TYR A 24 18.26 11.66 25.56
N PRO A 25 17.85 10.39 25.77
CA PRO A 25 17.14 10.04 27.00
C PRO A 25 18.12 10.18 28.17
N VAL A 26 17.91 11.19 29.01
CA VAL A 26 18.66 11.34 30.27
C VAL A 26 18.35 10.10 31.13
N PRO A 27 19.36 9.35 31.62
CA PRO A 27 19.12 8.30 32.59
C PRO A 27 18.54 8.94 33.86
N THR A 28 17.32 8.56 34.22
CA THR A 28 16.66 8.96 35.46
C THR A 28 17.41 8.37 36.65
N THR A 29 18.43 9.09 37.11
CA THR A 29 19.00 8.89 38.45
C THR A 29 18.46 9.98 39.37
N ARG A 30 17.82 9.51 40.44
CA ARG A 30 17.03 10.23 41.44
C ARG A 30 17.62 11.57 41.89
N LEU A 31 16.78 12.60 41.93
CA LEU A 31 16.86 13.66 42.92
C LEU A 31 15.47 13.93 43.47
N ILE A 32 15.23 13.39 44.66
CA ILE A 32 14.14 13.76 45.55
C ILE A 32 14.46 15.16 46.06
N ILE A 33 13.58 16.13 45.80
CA ILE A 33 13.16 17.18 46.74
C ILE A 33 11.78 17.67 46.26
N CYS A 34 10.76 17.47 47.09
CA CYS A 34 9.50 18.20 47.13
C CYS A 34 9.47 18.94 48.48
N PRO A 35 8.62 19.97 48.74
CA PRO A 35 7.50 20.44 47.92
C PRO A 35 7.41 21.99 47.78
N ASN A 36 6.69 22.46 46.75
CA ASN A 36 5.66 23.50 46.90
C ASN A 36 4.93 23.72 45.56
N LYS A 37 3.62 23.48 45.57
CA LYS A 37 2.69 23.88 44.50
C LYS A 37 2.43 25.40 44.59
N PRO A 38 2.01 26.03 43.48
CA PRO A 38 0.58 26.27 43.34
C PRO A 38 0.00 25.85 41.98
N LYS A 39 -1.33 25.81 42.01
CA LYS A 39 -2.32 25.34 41.03
C LYS A 39 -2.20 26.00 39.65
N LEU A 40 -2.39 25.23 38.58
CA LEU A 40 -2.94 25.70 37.31
C LEU A 40 -3.96 24.66 36.79
N GLY A 41 -5.07 25.19 36.30
CA GLY A 41 -6.38 24.55 36.30
C GLY A 41 -6.64 23.54 35.20
N LYS A 42 -7.67 22.73 35.46
CA LYS A 42 -8.39 21.91 34.49
C LYS A 42 -8.84 22.78 33.32
N PHE A 43 -8.45 22.44 32.10
CA PHE A 43 -9.21 22.82 30.91
C PHE A 43 -9.97 21.59 30.42
N SER A 44 -11.26 21.61 30.71
CA SER A 44 -12.30 20.82 30.06
C SER A 44 -12.48 21.32 28.63
N PHE A 45 -12.50 20.42 27.64
CA PHE A 45 -13.22 20.67 26.40
C PHE A 45 -14.55 19.92 26.48
N ASN A 46 -15.57 20.63 26.94
CA ASN A 46 -16.95 20.21 26.76
C ASN A 46 -17.38 20.55 25.33
N CYS A 47 -18.06 19.58 24.73
CA CYS A 47 -19.05 19.74 23.68
C CYS A 47 -19.86 21.03 23.83
N PHE A 48 -20.03 21.75 22.72
CA PHE A 48 -21.23 22.52 22.49
C PHE A 48 -21.81 22.14 21.13
N SER A 49 -22.94 21.46 21.21
CA SER A 49 -24.00 21.44 20.22
C SER A 49 -24.51 22.86 19.96
N CYS A 50 -24.82 23.17 18.70
CA CYS A 50 -25.91 24.08 18.38
C CYS A 50 -26.49 23.71 17.00
N ALA A 51 -27.71 23.18 17.03
CA ALA A 51 -28.62 23.16 15.92
C ALA A 51 -29.38 24.50 15.87
N ALA A 52 -29.57 25.06 14.68
CA ALA A 52 -30.79 25.78 14.29
C ALA A 52 -30.78 26.12 12.79
N VAL A 53 -31.60 25.37 12.04
CA VAL A 53 -32.61 25.80 11.06
C VAL A 53 -32.39 27.14 10.32
N GLN A 54 -32.27 27.07 8.99
CA GLN A 54 -33.12 27.86 8.09
C GLN A 54 -33.25 27.21 6.69
N GLN A 55 -34.50 27.15 6.24
CA GLN A 55 -34.99 26.73 4.93
C GLN A 55 -34.33 27.51 3.79
N VAL A 56 -34.28 26.92 2.59
CA VAL A 56 -34.80 27.49 1.32
C VAL A 56 -34.56 26.53 0.15
N VAL A 57 -35.68 25.98 -0.37
CA VAL A 57 -36.05 25.78 -1.78
C VAL A 57 -35.19 24.85 -2.66
N GLU A 58 -35.72 23.65 -2.91
CA GLU A 58 -35.48 22.83 -4.10
C GLU A 58 -36.07 23.48 -5.36
N PRO A 59 -35.48 23.22 -6.54
CA PRO A 59 -36.27 23.04 -7.73
C PRO A 59 -36.10 21.64 -8.34
N ASN A 60 -37.24 20.96 -8.48
CA ASN A 60 -37.52 19.89 -9.43
C ASN A 60 -37.00 20.19 -10.84
N TYR A 61 -36.59 19.16 -11.59
CA TYR A 61 -36.91 18.96 -13.03
C TYR A 61 -36.41 17.56 -13.51
N PRO A 62 -36.90 17.02 -14.65
CA PRO A 62 -37.59 15.74 -14.67
C PRO A 62 -36.89 14.65 -15.50
N SER A 63 -37.43 13.44 -15.37
CA SER A 63 -37.22 12.28 -16.24
C SER A 63 -37.69 12.54 -17.68
N VAL A 64 -36.84 12.25 -18.68
CA VAL A 64 -37.26 11.93 -20.05
C VAL A 64 -36.28 10.94 -20.69
N GLU A 65 -36.81 9.79 -21.08
CA GLU A 65 -36.19 8.81 -22.00
C GLU A 65 -35.96 9.41 -23.40
N LYS A 66 -34.91 8.96 -24.11
CA LYS A 66 -35.02 8.42 -25.48
C LYS A 66 -33.66 7.96 -26.03
N LYS A 67 -33.63 6.71 -26.50
CA LYS A 67 -32.66 6.19 -27.49
C LYS A 67 -32.76 6.98 -28.81
N PRO A 68 -31.74 6.92 -29.68
CA PRO A 68 -31.92 6.04 -30.83
C PRO A 68 -30.67 5.25 -31.27
N LYS A 69 -30.98 4.23 -32.08
CA LYS A 69 -30.14 3.26 -32.82
C LYS A 69 -29.43 3.88 -34.03
N LEU A 70 -28.36 3.22 -34.50
CA LEU A 70 -27.92 2.97 -35.91
C LEU A 70 -26.54 2.24 -35.80
N GLN A 71 -26.28 0.96 -36.16
CA GLN A 71 -26.39 0.25 -37.47
C GLN A 71 -25.92 1.11 -38.64
N ASP A 72 -25.01 0.77 -39.54
CA ASP A 72 -24.20 -0.39 -39.92
C ASP A 72 -22.94 0.23 -40.59
N SER A 73 -21.77 -0.39 -40.70
CA SER A 73 -21.51 -1.41 -41.73
C SER A 73 -20.01 -1.69 -41.82
N LEU A 74 -19.71 -2.97 -42.06
CA LEU A 74 -18.41 -3.54 -42.35
C LEU A 74 -17.84 -3.07 -43.71
N LYS A 75 -16.50 -3.09 -43.86
CA LYS A 75 -15.84 -4.04 -44.78
C LYS A 75 -14.31 -4.08 -44.68
N TYR A 76 -13.84 -5.30 -44.89
CA TYR A 76 -12.49 -5.85 -44.95
C TYR A 76 -11.53 -5.20 -45.97
N GLY A 77 -10.22 -5.33 -45.73
CA GLY A 77 -9.22 -5.28 -46.79
C GLY A 77 -7.76 -5.31 -46.32
N ALA A 78 -7.15 -6.50 -46.30
CA ALA A 78 -5.75 -6.74 -45.95
C ALA A 78 -4.75 -6.35 -47.07
N LYS A 79 -3.53 -5.90 -46.70
CA LYS A 79 -2.21 -6.50 -47.07
C LYS A 79 -1.01 -5.55 -46.87
N LYS A 80 -0.05 -6.05 -46.07
CA LYS A 80 1.41 -6.20 -46.31
C LYS A 80 2.29 -5.05 -46.88
N ARG A 81 3.46 -4.93 -46.19
CA ARG A 81 4.83 -4.47 -46.57
C ARG A 81 5.13 -2.97 -46.36
N PHE A 82 6.02 -2.61 -45.43
CA PHE A 82 7.51 -2.63 -45.41
C PHE A 82 8.12 -1.35 -46.01
N PHE A 83 8.87 -0.63 -45.16
CA PHE A 83 9.88 0.42 -45.38
C PHE A 83 9.74 1.37 -46.59
N ASP A 84 9.33 2.61 -46.29
CA ASP A 84 9.98 3.83 -46.77
C ASP A 84 9.47 5.00 -45.90
N VAL A 85 10.35 5.67 -45.15
CA VAL A 85 10.05 6.98 -44.57
C VAL A 85 10.83 7.97 -45.42
N GLY A 86 10.14 8.49 -46.43
CA GLY A 86 10.58 9.62 -47.22
C GLY A 86 10.56 10.90 -46.40
N ASP A 87 11.58 11.71 -46.63
CA ASP A 87 11.57 13.16 -46.42
C ASP A 87 10.32 13.78 -47.04
N GLY A 88 9.66 14.67 -46.31
CA GLY A 88 8.53 15.44 -46.81
C GLY A 88 7.80 16.18 -45.70
N ASP A 89 8.07 17.50 -45.66
CA ASP A 89 7.23 18.59 -45.13
C ASP A 89 7.88 19.42 -44.00
N PHE A 90 8.78 20.32 -44.41
CA PHE A 90 8.84 21.69 -43.88
C PHE A 90 9.57 22.60 -44.88
N VAL A 91 9.04 22.70 -46.11
CA VAL A 91 9.41 23.75 -47.07
C VAL A 91 8.15 24.50 -47.43
N GLU A 92 7.82 25.54 -46.66
CA GLU A 92 7.12 26.74 -47.17
C GLU A 92 7.13 27.82 -46.08
N LYS A 93 8.18 28.64 -46.10
CA LYS A 93 8.24 30.07 -45.70
C LYS A 93 9.69 30.51 -45.61
N ASN A 94 10.36 30.62 -46.76
CA ASN A 94 11.56 31.44 -46.86
C ASN A 94 11.75 31.91 -48.31
N SER A 95 10.94 32.89 -48.71
CA SER A 95 11.19 33.69 -49.93
C SER A 95 10.86 35.17 -49.75
N LYS A 96 10.81 35.68 -48.50
CA LYS A 96 10.53 37.11 -48.20
C LYS A 96 11.54 37.78 -47.26
N PHE A 97 12.75 37.24 -47.16
CA PHE A 97 13.81 37.84 -46.32
C PHE A 97 15.06 38.29 -47.08
N GLN A 98 15.27 37.82 -48.32
CA GLN A 98 16.40 38.28 -49.16
C GLN A 98 16.11 39.58 -49.94
N ASP A 99 14.85 39.97 -50.13
CA ASP A 99 14.50 41.20 -50.87
C ASP A 99 14.41 42.47 -50.01
N SER A 100 14.38 42.36 -48.68
CA SER A 100 14.22 43.50 -47.77
C SER A 100 15.54 44.21 -47.41
N LEU A 101 16.70 43.68 -47.84
CA LEU A 101 18.01 44.27 -47.55
C LEU A 101 18.64 45.07 -48.71
N LYS A 102 18.10 45.01 -49.93
CA LYS A 102 18.62 45.81 -51.05
C LYS A 102 17.95 47.17 -51.24
N TYR A 103 16.76 47.40 -50.69
CA TYR A 103 16.06 48.69 -50.78
C TYR A 103 15.18 48.92 -49.55
N GLY A 104 15.71 49.56 -48.49
CA GLY A 104 14.85 49.86 -47.33
C GLY A 104 15.46 50.54 -46.10
N ALA A 105 16.79 50.63 -45.97
CA ALA A 105 17.42 51.17 -44.76
C ALA A 105 17.88 52.64 -44.89
N LYS A 106 17.03 53.53 -45.44
CA LYS A 106 17.32 54.98 -45.45
C LYS A 106 16.27 55.87 -44.80
N LYS A 107 15.22 55.32 -44.19
CA LYS A 107 14.14 56.15 -43.62
C LYS A 107 13.35 55.43 -42.54
N ARG A 108 13.92 55.28 -41.34
CA ARG A 108 13.19 55.03 -40.07
C ARG A 108 14.15 55.03 -38.88
N PHE A 109 14.89 56.12 -38.70
CA PHE A 109 15.59 56.44 -37.44
C PHE A 109 15.69 57.95 -37.19
N PHE A 110 14.89 58.74 -37.89
CA PHE A 110 14.64 60.14 -37.54
C PHE A 110 13.28 60.20 -36.87
N ASP A 111 13.28 60.78 -35.67
CA ASP A 111 12.16 61.24 -34.81
C ASP A 111 11.89 60.40 -33.55
N ALA A 112 12.65 60.72 -32.49
CA ALA A 112 12.08 61.26 -31.25
C ALA A 112 13.19 61.61 -30.22
N GLY A 113 13.26 62.89 -29.84
CA GLY A 113 13.67 63.32 -28.48
C GLY A 113 15.13 63.67 -28.28
N GLY A 114 15.44 64.97 -28.26
CA GLY A 114 16.79 65.53 -28.17
C GLY A 114 17.44 65.52 -26.78
N GLY A 115 18.75 65.75 -26.81
CA GLY A 115 19.64 65.88 -25.65
C GLY A 115 21.09 65.90 -26.10
N ALA A 116 21.54 67.04 -26.61
CA ALA A 116 22.87 67.23 -27.17
C ALA A 116 23.98 67.18 -26.10
N PHE A 117 25.05 66.42 -26.37
CA PHE A 117 26.40 66.86 -26.01
C PHE A 117 27.38 66.51 -27.14
N LEU A 118 28.23 67.48 -27.42
CA LEU A 118 29.08 67.62 -28.59
C LEU A 118 30.23 66.61 -28.68
N ILE A 119 30.55 66.32 -29.94
CA ILE A 119 31.71 65.65 -30.52
C ILE A 119 33.05 66.07 -29.86
N ARG A 120 33.89 65.07 -29.52
CA ARG A 120 35.32 65.06 -29.87
C ARG A 120 35.98 63.69 -29.65
N ASP A 121 36.50 63.16 -30.75
CA ASP A 121 37.71 62.33 -30.90
C ASP A 121 37.99 61.19 -29.92
N LYS A 122 37.76 59.96 -30.41
CA LYS A 122 38.81 59.12 -30.99
C LYS A 122 38.12 58.12 -31.90
N LYS A 123 38.65 57.81 -33.09
CA LYS A 123 38.29 56.56 -33.77
C LYS A 123 38.56 55.43 -32.78
N ARG A 124 37.52 54.95 -32.10
CA ARG A 124 37.61 53.86 -31.14
C ARG A 124 37.93 52.62 -31.97
N GLY A 125 39.16 52.13 -31.87
CA GLY A 125 39.60 50.97 -32.64
C GLY A 125 38.81 49.70 -32.28
N HIS A 126 38.96 48.65 -33.08
CA HIS A 126 38.29 47.36 -32.86
C HIS A 126 38.55 46.80 -31.46
N LYS A 127 39.76 47.02 -30.91
CA LYS A 127 40.15 46.62 -29.56
C LYS A 127 39.24 47.19 -28.46
N TRP A 128 38.87 48.47 -28.55
CA TRP A 128 38.02 49.12 -27.55
C TRP A 128 36.59 48.54 -27.57
N HIS A 129 36.05 48.32 -28.77
CA HIS A 129 34.73 47.73 -28.94
C HIS A 129 34.70 46.28 -28.43
N SER A 130 35.75 45.49 -28.72
CA SER A 130 35.90 44.12 -28.22
C SER A 130 35.97 44.07 -26.69
N GLU A 131 36.76 44.94 -26.05
CA GLU A 131 36.85 45.02 -24.58
C GLU A 131 35.51 45.40 -23.95
N LYS A 132 34.79 46.37 -24.52
CA LYS A 132 33.47 46.76 -24.01
C LYS A 132 32.40 45.69 -24.20
N LEU A 133 32.40 44.97 -25.33
CA LEU A 133 31.50 43.83 -25.52
C LEU A 133 31.78 42.70 -24.53
N LYS A 134 33.06 42.44 -24.21
CA LYS A 134 33.43 41.46 -23.18
C LYS A 134 32.97 41.88 -21.78
N GLU A 135 33.11 43.16 -21.44
CA GLU A 135 32.61 43.74 -20.19
C GLU A 135 31.08 43.59 -20.07
N TYR A 136 30.34 44.00 -21.10
CA TYR A 136 28.88 43.85 -21.10
C TYR A 136 28.42 42.39 -21.11
N ALA A 137 29.18 41.49 -21.72
CA ALA A 137 28.89 40.06 -21.68
C ALA A 137 29.12 39.45 -20.28
N ALA A 138 30.09 39.96 -19.51
CA ALA A 138 30.33 39.53 -18.14
C ALA A 138 29.23 40.02 -17.18
N GLU A 139 28.69 41.22 -17.43
CA GLU A 139 27.60 41.82 -16.63
C GLU A 139 26.19 41.45 -17.14
N LEU A 140 26.08 40.64 -18.19
CA LEU A 140 24.80 40.26 -18.84
C LEU A 140 23.96 41.47 -19.31
N ARG A 141 24.62 42.56 -19.73
CA ARG A 141 23.99 43.84 -20.12
C ARG A 141 23.56 43.85 -21.59
N LEU A 142 22.47 43.14 -21.87
CA LEU A 142 21.97 42.96 -23.24
C LEU A 142 21.58 44.27 -23.93
N LYS A 143 20.96 45.21 -23.21
CA LYS A 143 20.46 46.48 -23.80
C LYS A 143 21.62 47.38 -24.23
N GLU A 144 22.60 47.55 -23.36
CA GLU A 144 23.78 48.39 -23.58
C GLU A 144 24.69 47.80 -24.65
N GLY A 145 24.86 46.48 -24.69
CA GLY A 145 25.61 45.85 -25.77
C GLY A 145 24.90 45.86 -27.13
N LYS A 146 23.55 45.78 -27.17
CA LYS A 146 22.78 46.04 -28.41
C LYS A 146 22.94 47.48 -28.88
N ALA A 147 22.94 48.46 -27.97
CA ALA A 147 23.16 49.86 -28.30
C ALA A 147 24.59 50.08 -28.85
N LEU A 148 25.59 49.44 -28.26
CA LEU A 148 26.98 49.48 -28.73
C LEU A 148 27.14 48.84 -30.12
N HIS A 149 26.53 47.68 -30.36
CA HIS A 149 26.52 47.06 -31.69
C HIS A 149 25.82 47.95 -32.73
N GLY A 150 24.72 48.62 -32.38
CA GLY A 150 24.08 49.62 -33.24
C GLY A 150 24.92 50.86 -33.52
N GLU A 151 25.72 51.31 -32.55
CA GLU A 151 26.70 52.40 -32.72
C GLU A 151 27.82 52.00 -33.70
N MET A 152 28.34 50.77 -33.58
CA MET A 152 29.36 50.23 -34.49
C MET A 152 28.88 50.26 -35.95
N ILE A 153 27.64 49.82 -36.19
CA ILE A 153 27.02 49.83 -37.52
C ILE A 153 26.88 51.26 -38.04
N ARG A 154 26.38 52.19 -37.20
CA ARG A 154 26.16 53.60 -37.59
C ARG A 154 27.46 54.34 -37.90
N SER A 155 28.52 54.02 -37.16
CA SER A 155 29.86 54.62 -37.31
C SER A 155 30.69 53.99 -38.43
N GLY A 156 30.17 52.99 -39.13
CA GLY A 156 30.86 52.33 -40.25
C GLY A 156 32.11 51.55 -39.81
N VAL A 157 32.11 50.98 -38.61
CA VAL A 157 33.21 50.13 -38.14
C VAL A 157 33.04 48.75 -38.76
N GLU A 158 33.89 48.40 -39.73
CA GLU A 158 33.94 47.04 -40.29
C GLU A 158 34.60 46.10 -39.28
N PRO A 159 33.87 45.13 -38.69
CA PRO A 159 34.45 44.28 -37.67
C PRO A 159 35.49 43.33 -38.27
N ASP A 160 36.66 43.25 -37.64
CA ASP A 160 37.61 42.17 -37.89
C ASP A 160 37.14 40.86 -37.25
N SER A 161 37.82 39.74 -37.55
CA SER A 161 37.48 38.41 -37.00
C SER A 161 37.38 38.43 -35.45
N HIS A 162 38.26 39.17 -34.76
CA HIS A 162 38.23 39.28 -33.31
C HIS A 162 37.01 40.03 -32.76
N LEU A 163 36.60 41.10 -33.44
CA LEU A 163 35.42 41.86 -33.07
C LEU A 163 34.12 41.07 -33.35
N TRP A 164 34.08 40.30 -34.44
CA TRP A 164 33.01 39.35 -34.72
C TRP A 164 32.89 38.25 -33.65
N VAL A 165 33.99 37.62 -33.25
CA VAL A 165 34.01 36.65 -32.14
C VAL A 165 33.50 37.27 -30.83
N SER A 166 33.83 38.54 -30.57
CA SER A 166 33.39 39.26 -29.38
C SER A 166 31.88 39.55 -29.40
N LEU A 167 31.32 39.88 -30.57
CA LEU A 167 29.88 40.07 -30.77
C LEU A 167 29.09 38.77 -30.59
N ILE A 168 29.54 37.68 -31.21
CA ILE A 168 28.90 36.36 -31.09
C ILE A 168 28.90 35.92 -29.62
N ASN A 169 30.06 35.96 -28.96
CA ASN A 169 30.17 35.59 -27.55
C ASN A 169 29.32 36.47 -26.64
N PHE A 170 29.21 37.78 -26.92
CA PHE A 170 28.34 38.68 -26.17
C PHE A 170 26.87 38.26 -26.27
N TYR A 171 26.35 38.07 -27.49
CA TYR A 171 24.96 37.67 -27.69
C TYR A 171 24.67 36.29 -27.10
N SER A 172 25.57 35.33 -27.29
CA SER A 172 25.44 33.99 -26.72
C SER A 172 25.45 34.00 -25.20
N LYS A 173 26.32 34.78 -24.54
CA LYS A 173 26.33 34.90 -23.07
C LYS A 173 25.07 35.55 -22.52
N CYS A 174 24.53 36.54 -23.22
CA CYS A 174 23.28 37.22 -22.84
C CYS A 174 22.02 36.42 -23.19
N GLY A 175 22.14 35.21 -23.75
CA GLY A 175 21.02 34.31 -24.08
C GLY A 175 20.25 34.67 -25.36
N ASP A 176 20.70 35.66 -26.14
CA ASP A 176 20.05 36.06 -27.39
C ASP A 176 20.72 35.38 -28.59
N LEU A 177 20.51 34.07 -28.69
CA LEU A 177 21.14 33.21 -29.71
C LEU A 177 20.70 33.58 -31.13
N SER A 178 19.52 34.17 -31.30
CA SER A 178 19.03 34.63 -32.60
C SER A 178 19.90 35.74 -33.19
N PHE A 179 20.31 36.71 -32.36
CA PHE A 179 21.22 37.76 -32.78
C PHE A 179 22.65 37.26 -32.96
N ALA A 180 23.07 36.22 -32.23
CA ALA A 180 24.36 35.57 -32.45
C ALA A 180 24.43 34.86 -33.81
N GLU A 181 23.38 34.11 -34.19
CA GLU A 181 23.27 33.49 -35.53
C GLU A 181 23.19 34.55 -36.62
N ASN A 182 22.34 35.58 -36.48
CA ASN A 182 22.23 36.65 -37.46
C ASN A 182 23.57 37.40 -37.67
N ALA A 183 24.31 37.65 -36.58
CA ALA A 183 25.63 38.27 -36.67
C ALA A 183 26.63 37.36 -37.40
N PHE A 184 26.55 36.05 -37.19
CA PHE A 184 27.39 35.06 -37.85
C PHE A 184 27.07 34.93 -39.35
N GLU A 185 25.79 35.03 -39.73
CA GLU A 185 25.35 34.97 -41.13
C GLU A 185 25.91 36.12 -41.98
N LEU A 186 26.13 37.29 -41.38
CA LEU A 186 26.68 38.48 -42.04
C LEU A 186 28.19 38.38 -42.36
N ILE A 187 28.88 37.35 -41.86
CA ILE A 187 30.32 37.17 -42.05
C ILE A 187 30.57 36.40 -43.35
N THR A 188 31.35 37.00 -44.26
CA THR A 188 31.68 36.44 -45.58
C THR A 188 32.76 35.36 -45.55
N GLU A 189 33.76 35.51 -44.68
CA GLU A 189 34.82 34.51 -44.47
C GLU A 189 34.77 34.01 -43.02
N ARG A 190 34.30 32.78 -42.84
CA ARG A 190 34.14 32.17 -41.52
C ARG A 190 35.31 31.24 -41.24
N ASP A 191 36.12 31.60 -40.27
CA ASP A 191 37.20 30.74 -39.79
C ASP A 191 36.71 29.78 -38.68
N VAL A 192 37.56 28.83 -38.30
CA VAL A 192 37.28 27.86 -37.24
C VAL A 192 36.96 28.52 -35.88
N VAL A 193 37.49 29.72 -35.61
CA VAL A 193 37.30 30.42 -34.33
C VAL A 193 35.88 30.97 -34.24
N LEU A 194 35.37 31.55 -35.33
CA LEU A 194 34.00 32.04 -35.41
C LEU A 194 32.97 30.91 -35.26
N TRP A 195 33.19 29.79 -35.97
CA TRP A 195 32.35 28.60 -35.83
C TRP A 195 32.37 28.05 -34.40
N THR A 196 33.56 27.96 -33.80
CA THR A 196 33.70 27.48 -32.41
C THR A 196 32.97 28.39 -31.43
N ALA A 197 33.04 29.71 -31.59
CA ALA A 197 32.34 30.68 -30.74
C ALA A 197 30.81 30.50 -30.81
N LEU A 198 30.26 30.30 -32.01
CA LEU A 198 28.82 30.07 -32.19
C LEU A 198 28.38 28.73 -31.59
N ILE A 199 29.09 27.64 -31.90
CA ILE A 199 28.82 26.29 -31.36
C ILE A 199 28.88 26.30 -29.83
N ALA A 200 29.93 26.91 -29.26
CA ALA A 200 30.09 27.05 -27.82
C ALA A 200 28.94 27.87 -27.20
N GLY A 201 28.49 28.92 -27.89
CA GLY A 201 27.36 29.74 -27.47
C GLY A 201 26.06 28.94 -27.32
N PHE A 202 25.70 28.14 -28.32
CA PHE A 202 24.52 27.27 -28.27
C PHE A 202 24.62 26.21 -27.17
N ILE A 203 25.76 25.54 -27.07
CA ILE A 203 25.98 24.48 -26.10
C ILE A 203 25.96 25.03 -24.67
N ALA A 204 26.54 26.21 -24.43
CA ALA A 204 26.52 26.86 -23.12
C ALA A 204 25.10 27.20 -22.64
N GLN A 205 24.17 27.46 -23.56
CA GLN A 205 22.76 27.77 -23.27
C GLN A 205 21.84 26.54 -23.23
N GLY A 206 22.39 25.31 -23.28
CA GLY A 206 21.60 24.08 -23.19
C GLY A 206 21.20 23.47 -24.53
N TYR A 207 21.45 24.15 -25.66
CA TYR A 207 21.04 23.69 -26.99
C TYR A 207 22.07 22.75 -27.64
N GLY A 208 22.40 21.65 -26.96
CA GLY A 208 23.42 20.68 -27.39
C GLY A 208 23.22 20.15 -28.81
N ARG A 209 21.97 19.81 -29.17
CA ARG A 209 21.63 19.24 -30.48
C ARG A 209 21.85 20.23 -31.63
N LYS A 210 21.52 21.51 -31.42
CA LYS A 210 21.74 22.57 -32.39
C LYS A 210 23.24 22.87 -32.54
N GLY A 211 24.00 22.86 -31.44
CA GLY A 211 25.46 22.93 -31.48
C GLY A 211 26.10 21.80 -32.30
N ILE A 212 25.59 20.57 -32.17
CA ILE A 212 26.01 19.42 -32.99
C ILE A 212 25.66 19.63 -34.47
N CYS A 213 24.49 20.18 -34.79
CA CYS A 213 24.14 20.51 -36.18
C CYS A 213 25.11 21.55 -36.76
N LEU A 214 25.38 22.64 -36.03
CA LEU A 214 26.32 23.68 -36.47
C LEU A 214 27.74 23.13 -36.71
N PHE A 215 28.18 22.15 -35.91
CA PHE A 215 29.44 21.45 -36.15
C PHE A 215 29.44 20.66 -37.47
N ARG A 216 28.31 20.03 -37.84
CA ARG A 216 28.16 19.35 -39.12
C ARG A 216 28.17 20.35 -40.28
N ASP A 217 27.51 21.49 -40.12
CA ASP A 217 27.48 22.56 -41.12
C ASP A 217 28.90 23.09 -41.39
N MET A 218 29.66 23.39 -40.32
CA MET A 218 31.07 23.76 -40.40
C MET A 218 31.91 22.72 -41.17
N SER A 219 31.71 21.44 -40.85
CA SER A 219 32.41 20.34 -41.52
C SER A 219 32.00 20.21 -42.99
N GLY A 220 30.74 20.49 -43.30
CA GLY A 220 30.18 20.54 -44.67
C GLY A 220 30.76 21.68 -45.52
N GLU A 221 31.13 22.80 -44.90
CA GLU A 221 31.87 23.89 -45.53
C GLU A 221 33.38 23.58 -45.70
N GLY A 222 33.85 22.40 -45.28
CA GLY A 222 35.24 21.95 -45.43
C GLY A 222 36.21 22.57 -44.42
N ILE A 223 35.71 23.24 -43.38
CA ILE A 223 36.53 23.89 -42.34
C ILE A 223 36.92 22.83 -41.31
N ARG A 224 38.23 22.67 -41.10
CA ARG A 224 38.75 21.68 -40.14
C ARG A 224 38.56 22.16 -38.69
N PRO A 225 38.04 21.30 -37.78
CA PRO A 225 37.91 21.64 -36.39
C PRO A 225 39.26 21.66 -35.66
N ASN A 226 39.38 22.56 -34.70
CA ASN A 226 40.51 22.59 -33.75
C ASN A 226 40.13 21.89 -32.44
N GLU A 227 41.08 21.80 -31.52
CA GLU A 227 40.94 21.14 -30.23
C GLU A 227 39.80 21.73 -29.40
N PHE A 228 39.61 23.06 -29.45
CA PHE A 228 38.52 23.75 -28.77
C PHE A 228 37.15 23.42 -29.39
N THR A 229 37.06 23.32 -30.72
CA THR A 229 35.83 22.89 -31.41
C THR A 229 35.47 21.46 -31.00
N LEU A 230 36.45 20.56 -31.03
CA LEU A 230 36.26 19.13 -30.70
C LEU A 230 35.83 18.95 -29.24
N ALA A 231 36.48 19.62 -28.28
CA ALA A 231 36.08 19.56 -26.87
C ALA A 231 34.65 20.14 -26.66
N THR A 232 34.31 21.21 -27.37
CA THR A 232 33.00 21.86 -27.27
C THR A 232 31.88 20.96 -27.82
N VAL A 233 32.06 20.35 -29.01
CA VAL A 233 31.04 19.45 -29.58
C VAL A 233 30.90 18.17 -28.77
N LEU A 234 32.00 17.64 -28.20
CA LEU A 234 31.94 16.50 -27.28
C LEU A 234 31.13 16.80 -26.02
N LYS A 235 31.27 18.02 -25.47
CA LYS A 235 30.40 18.50 -24.39
C LYS A 235 28.93 18.56 -24.81
N GLY A 236 28.65 18.99 -26.04
CA GLY A 236 27.30 18.92 -26.62
C GLY A 236 26.76 17.49 -26.72
N CYS A 237 27.60 16.53 -27.14
CA CYS A 237 27.25 15.11 -27.21
C CYS A 237 26.94 14.54 -25.81
N SER A 238 27.77 14.88 -24.82
CA SER A 238 27.60 14.53 -23.41
C SER A 238 26.27 15.06 -22.86
N MET A 239 25.92 16.31 -23.16
CA MET A 239 24.63 16.91 -22.75
C MET A 239 23.42 16.24 -23.40
N CYS A 240 23.54 15.80 -24.65
CA CYS A 240 22.47 15.12 -25.37
C CYS A 240 22.44 13.60 -25.19
N LEU A 241 23.39 13.03 -24.43
CA LEU A 241 23.61 11.59 -24.32
C LEU A 241 23.75 10.90 -25.70
N ASP A 242 24.27 11.60 -26.70
CA ASP A 242 24.47 11.07 -28.06
C ASP A 242 25.81 10.36 -28.18
N LEU A 243 25.86 9.15 -27.60
CA LEU A 243 27.05 8.29 -27.63
C LEU A 243 27.48 7.93 -29.05
N LYS A 244 26.54 7.78 -29.99
CA LYS A 244 26.84 7.36 -31.36
C LYS A 244 27.61 8.44 -32.10
N PHE A 245 27.13 9.68 -32.05
CA PHE A 245 27.84 10.81 -32.65
C PHE A 245 29.14 11.10 -31.90
N GLY A 246 29.13 11.02 -30.56
CA GLY A 246 30.34 11.17 -29.76
C GLY A 246 31.46 10.18 -30.10
N LYS A 247 31.14 8.90 -30.39
CA LYS A 247 32.10 7.90 -30.89
C LYS A 247 32.68 8.26 -32.26
N GLN A 248 31.92 8.94 -33.13
CA GLN A 248 32.43 9.44 -34.42
C GLN A 248 33.45 10.57 -34.21
N ILE A 249 33.14 11.52 -33.33
CA ILE A 249 34.06 12.61 -32.97
C ILE A 249 35.32 12.05 -32.31
N HIS A 250 35.20 11.03 -31.44
CA HIS A 250 36.38 10.37 -30.86
C HIS A 250 37.29 9.76 -31.94
N ALA A 251 36.72 9.11 -32.96
CA ALA A 251 37.51 8.61 -34.09
C ALA A 251 38.20 9.74 -34.87
N GLU A 252 37.55 10.90 -35.01
CA GLU A 252 38.14 12.09 -35.63
C GLU A 252 39.29 12.68 -34.77
N VAL A 253 39.12 12.75 -33.45
CA VAL A 253 40.17 13.15 -32.50
C VAL A 253 41.43 12.29 -32.64
N VAL A 254 41.26 10.97 -32.76
CA VAL A 254 42.38 10.03 -32.94
C VAL A 254 43.05 10.22 -34.31
N LYS A 255 42.26 10.35 -35.38
CA LYS A 255 42.79 10.58 -36.74
C LYS A 255 43.52 11.91 -36.88
N GLY A 256 43.04 12.96 -36.21
CA GLY A 256 43.58 14.30 -36.27
C GLY A 256 44.74 14.56 -35.30
N ALA A 257 45.20 13.55 -34.55
CA ALA A 257 46.21 13.68 -33.50
C ALA A 257 45.87 14.69 -32.37
N ALA A 258 44.60 15.09 -32.24
CA ALA A 258 44.12 16.01 -31.20
C ALA A 258 43.98 15.32 -29.82
N PHE A 259 44.20 14.01 -29.74
CA PHE A 259 44.11 13.24 -28.49
C PHE A 259 45.17 13.61 -27.45
N SER A 260 46.28 14.24 -27.87
CA SER A 260 47.29 14.73 -26.93
C SER A 260 46.83 15.95 -26.12
N ASP A 261 45.77 16.63 -26.55
CA ASP A 261 45.22 17.78 -25.83
C ASP A 261 44.37 17.34 -24.62
N VAL A 262 44.73 17.86 -23.43
CA VAL A 262 44.09 17.49 -22.16
C VAL A 262 42.62 17.90 -22.08
N TYR A 263 42.20 18.96 -22.79
CA TYR A 263 40.80 19.42 -22.80
C TYR A 263 39.92 18.52 -23.65
N VAL A 264 40.43 18.10 -24.82
CA VAL A 264 39.75 17.10 -25.67
C VAL A 264 39.65 15.76 -24.95
N GLY A 265 40.75 15.28 -24.35
CA GLY A 265 40.75 14.06 -23.54
C GLY A 265 39.75 14.12 -22.38
N SER A 266 39.71 15.23 -21.62
CA SER A 266 38.74 15.42 -20.53
C SER A 266 37.29 15.43 -21.02
N ALA A 267 37.01 16.04 -22.18
CA ALA A 267 35.68 16.05 -22.77
C ALA A 267 35.23 14.66 -23.26
N LEU A 268 36.17 13.83 -23.75
CA LEU A 268 35.90 12.43 -24.09
C LEU A 268 35.57 11.60 -22.84
N VAL A 269 36.31 11.78 -21.74
CA VAL A 269 36.00 11.13 -20.46
C VAL A 269 34.62 11.54 -19.98
N ASP A 270 34.25 12.83 -20.05
CA ASP A 270 32.93 13.33 -19.66
C ASP A 270 31.81 12.72 -20.51
N LEU A 271 32.00 12.66 -21.83
CA LEU A 271 31.05 12.02 -22.76
C LEU A 271 30.80 10.56 -22.38
N TYR A 272 31.86 9.76 -22.23
CA TYR A 272 31.71 8.34 -21.93
C TYR A 272 31.13 8.11 -20.54
N ALA A 273 31.55 8.90 -19.55
CA ALA A 273 31.02 8.85 -18.19
C ALA A 273 29.52 9.14 -18.15
N LYS A 274 29.06 10.25 -18.77
CA LYS A 274 27.63 10.62 -18.78
C LYS A 274 26.76 9.65 -19.58
N CYS A 275 27.32 9.03 -20.62
CA CYS A 275 26.63 8.00 -21.42
C CYS A 275 26.69 6.60 -20.77
N CYS A 276 27.09 6.48 -19.51
CA CYS A 276 27.19 5.22 -18.75
C CYS A 276 28.15 4.17 -19.36
N GLU A 277 29.18 4.59 -20.11
CA GLU A 277 30.20 3.75 -20.74
C GLU A 277 31.55 3.88 -20.00
N LEU A 278 31.55 3.55 -18.71
CA LEU A 278 32.67 3.80 -17.81
C LEU A 278 33.97 3.10 -18.23
N GLU A 279 33.90 1.89 -18.80
CA GLU A 279 35.10 1.21 -19.30
C GLU A 279 35.81 2.02 -20.39
N SER A 280 35.04 2.63 -21.29
CA SER A 280 35.58 3.48 -22.35
C SER A 280 36.15 4.77 -21.77
N ALA A 281 35.47 5.36 -20.77
CA ALA A 281 35.96 6.54 -20.05
C ALA A 281 37.32 6.29 -19.38
N VAL A 282 37.48 5.14 -18.72
CA VAL A 282 38.73 4.71 -18.08
C VAL A 282 39.85 4.49 -19.09
N LYS A 283 39.56 3.81 -20.21
CA LYS A 283 40.53 3.59 -21.29
C LYS A 283 41.04 4.90 -21.87
N VAL A 284 40.14 5.84 -22.15
CA VAL A 284 40.49 7.19 -22.60
C VAL A 284 41.38 7.86 -21.56
N PHE A 285 40.95 7.89 -20.30
CA PHE A 285 41.66 8.56 -19.21
C PHE A 285 43.10 8.07 -19.02
N PHE A 286 43.32 6.75 -18.99
CA PHE A 286 44.67 6.19 -18.83
C PHE A 286 45.51 6.24 -20.12
N SER A 287 44.90 6.52 -21.27
CA SER A 287 45.63 6.73 -22.53
C SER A 287 46.07 8.18 -22.72
N MET A 288 45.51 9.13 -21.96
CA MET A 288 45.88 10.56 -22.05
C MET A 288 47.36 10.76 -21.65
N PRO A 289 48.14 11.58 -22.38
CA PRO A 289 49.55 11.85 -22.04
C PRO A 289 49.73 12.58 -20.71
N GLU A 290 48.80 13.48 -20.38
CA GLU A 290 48.76 14.22 -19.11
C GLU A 290 47.36 14.15 -18.52
N GLN A 291 47.25 13.88 -17.21
CA GLN A 291 46.00 13.98 -16.46
C GLN A 291 46.05 15.17 -15.50
N ASN A 292 45.05 16.05 -15.58
CA ASN A 292 44.90 17.18 -14.66
C ASN A 292 43.74 16.94 -13.66
N SER A 293 43.56 17.85 -12.70
CA SER A 293 42.50 17.75 -11.69
C SER A 293 41.08 17.70 -12.29
N VAL A 294 40.86 18.32 -13.46
CA VAL A 294 39.57 18.29 -14.17
C VAL A 294 39.27 16.89 -14.68
N SER A 295 40.21 16.26 -15.38
CA SER A 295 40.05 14.90 -15.92
C SER A 295 39.79 13.85 -14.82
N TRP A 296 40.49 13.95 -13.68
CA TRP A 296 40.25 13.11 -12.51
C TRP A 296 38.85 13.32 -11.93
N ASN A 297 38.45 14.58 -11.72
CA ASN A 297 37.13 14.90 -11.16
C ASN A 297 35.98 14.42 -12.05
N VAL A 298 36.12 14.54 -13.38
CA VAL A 298 35.13 14.03 -14.34
C VAL A 298 34.99 12.51 -14.22
N LEU A 299 36.11 11.79 -14.16
CA LEU A 299 36.07 10.33 -14.01
C LEU A 299 35.47 9.91 -12.67
N LEU A 300 35.91 10.51 -11.56
CA LEU A 300 35.37 10.27 -10.22
C LEU A 300 33.86 10.52 -10.15
N ASN A 301 33.41 11.66 -10.67
CA ASN A 301 31.99 12.00 -10.72
C ASN A 301 31.20 11.02 -11.61
N GLY A 302 31.80 10.54 -12.71
CA GLY A 302 31.23 9.48 -13.55
C GLY A 302 30.92 8.20 -12.77
N TYR A 303 31.89 7.69 -12.01
CA TYR A 303 31.69 6.51 -11.16
C TYR A 303 30.64 6.73 -10.08
N VAL A 304 30.66 7.90 -9.41
CA VAL A 304 29.67 8.25 -8.38
C VAL A 304 28.25 8.35 -8.95
N GLN A 305 28.09 8.94 -10.15
CA GLN A 305 26.80 9.04 -10.84
C GLN A 305 26.27 7.68 -11.30
N ALA A 306 27.16 6.75 -11.67
CA ALA A 306 26.79 5.37 -11.99
C ALA A 306 26.50 4.50 -10.75
N GLY A 307 26.56 5.07 -9.54
CA GLY A 307 26.34 4.33 -8.28
C GLY A 307 27.52 3.47 -7.82
N GLN A 308 28.67 3.55 -8.50
CA GLN A 308 29.87 2.76 -8.18
C GLN A 308 30.79 3.53 -7.21
N GLY A 309 30.29 3.79 -6.00
CA GLY A 309 30.98 4.59 -4.99
C GLY A 309 32.31 4.00 -4.51
N GLU A 310 32.44 2.67 -4.43
CA GLU A 310 33.67 2.00 -4.01
C GLU A 310 34.80 2.16 -5.03
N GLU A 311 34.50 2.05 -6.33
CA GLU A 311 35.48 2.28 -7.39
C GLU A 311 35.91 3.75 -7.45
N ALA A 312 35.00 4.69 -7.21
CA ALA A 312 35.33 6.11 -7.07
C ALA A 312 36.31 6.35 -5.90
N LEU A 313 36.11 5.68 -4.77
CA LEU A 313 37.04 5.73 -3.62
C LEU A 313 38.41 5.17 -3.96
N ARG A 314 38.46 4.02 -4.64
CA ARG A 314 39.72 3.41 -5.10
C ARG A 314 40.48 4.32 -6.06
N LEU A 315 39.80 5.00 -6.98
CA LEU A 315 40.39 5.98 -7.87
C LEU A 315 40.87 7.23 -7.13
N PHE A 316 40.17 7.68 -6.09
CA PHE A 316 40.60 8.80 -5.25
C PHE A 316 41.89 8.50 -4.48
N LEU A 317 42.05 7.26 -3.98
CA LEU A 317 43.31 6.82 -3.36
C LEU A 317 44.46 6.89 -4.36
N LYS A 318 44.25 6.38 -5.58
CA LYS A 318 45.25 6.47 -6.66
C LYS A 318 45.59 7.91 -7.05
N MET A 319 44.60 8.82 -7.07
CA MET A 319 44.82 10.25 -7.27
C MET A 319 45.69 10.84 -6.15
N SER A 320 45.42 10.45 -4.89
CA SER A 320 46.17 10.91 -3.71
C SER A 320 47.64 10.45 -3.73
N ASP A 321 47.90 9.23 -4.22
CA ASP A 321 49.25 8.68 -4.36
C ASP A 321 50.09 9.38 -5.46
N SER A 322 49.44 10.09 -6.38
CA SER A 322 50.11 10.80 -7.49
C SER A 322 50.56 12.24 -7.16
N GLU A 323 50.57 12.63 -5.89
CA GLU A 323 50.86 14.00 -5.39
C GLU A 323 50.00 15.12 -6.02
N MET A 324 48.90 14.76 -6.67
CA MET A 324 47.98 15.72 -7.30
C MET A 324 47.13 16.44 -6.25
N ARG A 325 47.08 17.77 -6.32
CA ARG A 325 46.22 18.57 -5.44
C ARG A 325 44.74 18.32 -5.75
N PHE A 326 44.00 17.78 -4.78
CA PHE A 326 42.54 17.68 -4.82
C PHE A 326 41.87 18.91 -4.20
N SER A 327 40.65 19.23 -4.63
CA SER A 327 39.89 20.40 -4.17
C SER A 327 38.72 20.00 -3.26
N ASN A 328 38.07 20.99 -2.63
CA ASN A 328 36.82 20.77 -1.88
C ASN A 328 35.76 20.07 -2.75
N TYR A 329 35.75 20.34 -4.07
CA TYR A 329 34.85 19.66 -5.02
C TYR A 329 35.16 18.16 -5.14
N THR A 330 36.44 17.78 -5.18
CA THR A 330 36.87 16.37 -5.19
C THR A 330 36.38 15.66 -3.94
N LEU A 331 36.61 16.24 -2.75
CA LEU A 331 36.20 15.65 -1.47
C LEU A 331 34.66 15.52 -1.35
N SER A 332 33.89 16.52 -1.80
CA SER A 332 32.42 16.44 -1.85
C SER A 332 31.93 15.33 -2.80
N THR A 333 32.56 15.19 -3.98
CA THR A 333 32.23 14.10 -4.92
C THR A 333 32.46 12.73 -4.29
N ILE A 334 33.57 12.57 -3.56
CA ILE A 334 33.86 11.31 -2.84
C ILE A 334 32.91 11.08 -1.67
N LEU A 335 32.56 12.11 -0.89
CA LEU A 335 31.53 11.99 0.15
C LEU A 335 30.20 11.50 -0.42
N LYS A 336 29.80 12.01 -1.60
CA LYS A 336 28.61 11.52 -2.31
C LYS A 336 28.75 10.06 -2.75
N GLY A 337 29.95 9.64 -3.17
CA GLY A 337 30.29 8.24 -3.43
C GLY A 337 30.15 7.35 -2.20
N CYS A 338 30.67 7.79 -1.05
CA CYS A 338 30.49 7.12 0.25
C CYS A 338 29.00 7.02 0.62
N ALA A 339 28.24 8.09 0.41
CA ALA A 339 26.81 8.14 0.69
C ALA A 339 26.02 7.13 -0.18
N ASN A 340 26.34 7.05 -1.48
CA ASN A 340 25.70 6.13 -2.42
C ASN A 340 26.04 4.65 -2.16
N SER A 341 27.24 4.39 -1.64
CA SER A 341 27.71 3.04 -1.27
C SER A 341 27.46 2.68 0.20
N VAL A 342 26.86 3.58 0.99
CA VAL A 342 26.64 3.43 2.44
C VAL A 342 27.96 3.10 3.18
N ASN A 343 29.09 3.62 2.68
CA ASN A 343 30.43 3.35 3.22
C ASN A 343 30.81 4.38 4.29
N LEU A 344 30.32 4.15 5.51
CA LEU A 344 30.53 5.05 6.64
C LEU A 344 32.01 5.28 6.98
N ARG A 345 32.84 4.23 6.96
CA ARG A 345 34.26 4.34 7.35
C ARG A 345 35.02 5.26 6.41
N ALA A 346 34.86 5.08 5.10
CA ALA A 346 35.48 5.95 4.12
C ALA A 346 34.97 7.39 4.27
N GLY A 347 33.66 7.58 4.47
CA GLY A 347 33.06 8.90 4.73
C GLY A 347 33.66 9.61 5.95
N GLN A 348 33.87 8.90 7.06
CA GLN A 348 34.50 9.46 8.27
C GLN A 348 35.97 9.83 8.05
N VAL A 349 36.71 9.06 7.26
CA VAL A 349 38.10 9.40 6.88
C VAL A 349 38.13 10.71 6.08
N ILE A 350 37.26 10.86 5.08
CA ILE A 350 37.17 12.09 4.29
C ILE A 350 36.71 13.27 5.16
N HIS A 351 35.78 13.07 6.09
CA HIS A 351 35.40 14.09 7.07
C HIS A 351 36.60 14.53 7.93
N SER A 352 37.42 13.60 8.40
CA SER A 352 38.64 13.93 9.16
C SER A 352 39.66 14.74 8.33
N MET A 353 39.74 14.48 7.02
CA MET A 353 40.57 15.25 6.10
C MET A 353 40.03 16.68 5.94
N LEU A 354 38.72 16.86 5.79
CA LEU A 354 38.08 18.17 5.72
C LEU A 354 38.35 19.01 6.99
N VAL A 355 38.29 18.37 8.16
CA VAL A 355 38.63 19.01 9.45
C VAL A 355 40.09 19.45 9.50
N LYS A 356 41.02 18.62 9.00
CA LYS A 356 42.45 18.98 8.93
C LYS A 356 42.74 20.13 7.97
N ILE A 357 41.98 20.22 6.87
CA ILE A 357 42.11 21.28 5.85
C ILE A 357 41.42 22.58 6.31
N GLY A 358 40.50 22.50 7.28
CA GLY A 358 39.77 23.64 7.84
C GLY A 358 38.59 24.08 6.98
N THR A 359 38.07 23.19 6.13
CA THR A 359 36.96 23.46 5.20
C THR A 359 35.68 22.74 5.58
N GLU A 360 35.57 22.17 6.79
CA GLU A 360 34.36 21.48 7.24
C GLU A 360 33.16 22.41 7.43
N MET A 361 33.41 23.71 7.62
CA MET A 361 32.40 24.73 7.89
C MET A 361 31.82 25.36 6.62
N ASP A 362 32.36 25.02 5.44
CA ASP A 362 31.87 25.51 4.16
C ASP A 362 30.51 24.87 3.84
N ASN A 363 29.51 25.67 3.44
CA ASN A 363 28.15 25.18 3.15
C ASN A 363 28.13 24.00 2.16
N PHE A 364 29.02 24.02 1.17
CA PHE A 364 29.08 23.01 0.11
C PHE A 364 29.60 21.64 0.59
N THR A 365 30.66 21.62 1.40
CA THR A 365 31.24 20.38 1.96
C THR A 365 30.35 19.86 3.10
N SER A 366 29.82 20.76 3.93
CA SER A 366 28.87 20.41 4.99
C SER A 366 27.60 19.75 4.45
N CYS A 367 27.01 20.28 3.37
CA CYS A 367 25.84 19.64 2.75
C CYS A 367 26.15 18.20 2.29
N SER A 368 27.35 17.96 1.76
CA SER A 368 27.78 16.62 1.32
C SER A 368 28.03 15.68 2.51
N LEU A 369 28.54 16.21 3.63
CA LEU A 369 28.70 15.46 4.89
C LEU A 369 27.34 15.10 5.52
N VAL A 370 26.37 16.02 5.51
CA VAL A 370 25.01 15.77 5.99
C VAL A 370 24.34 14.66 5.16
N ASP A 371 24.42 14.71 3.82
CA ASP A 371 23.90 13.63 2.95
C ASP A 371 24.59 12.28 3.24
N MET A 372 25.91 12.28 3.40
CA MET A 372 26.68 11.07 3.71
C MET A 372 26.25 10.43 5.03
N TYR A 373 26.20 11.20 6.12
CA TYR A 373 25.77 10.67 7.41
C TYR A 373 24.29 10.24 7.43
N ASN A 374 23.41 10.97 6.74
CA ASN A 374 21.99 10.60 6.62
C ASN A 374 21.81 9.28 5.87
N LYS A 375 22.49 9.08 4.73
CA LYS A 375 22.41 7.81 3.99
C LYS A 375 23.09 6.64 4.70
N CYS A 376 24.10 6.91 5.53
CA CYS A 376 24.73 5.91 6.40
C CYS A 376 23.96 5.61 7.69
N GLY A 377 22.79 6.23 7.91
CA GLY A 377 21.93 5.98 9.08
C GLY A 377 22.44 6.59 10.40
N LEU A 378 23.32 7.60 10.35
CA LEU A 378 23.83 8.32 11.52
C LEU A 378 23.27 9.74 11.60
N GLN A 379 21.97 9.87 11.91
CA GLN A 379 21.25 11.15 11.91
C GLN A 379 21.77 12.11 12.99
N VAL A 380 22.23 11.57 14.13
CA VAL A 380 22.78 12.39 15.22
C VAL A 380 24.06 13.11 14.76
N ASP A 381 24.91 12.42 14.01
CA ASP A 381 26.14 13.01 13.48
C ASP A 381 25.86 13.95 12.30
N ALA A 382 24.88 13.63 11.44
CA ALA A 382 24.38 14.56 10.43
C ALA A 382 23.87 15.87 11.06
N MET A 383 23.10 15.78 12.15
CA MET A 383 22.60 16.95 12.90
C MET A 383 23.75 17.75 13.52
N LYS A 384 24.78 17.09 14.07
CA LYS A 384 25.97 17.80 14.61
C LYS A 384 26.69 18.59 13.52
N VAL A 385 26.87 18.01 12.33
CA VAL A 385 27.50 18.71 11.20
C VAL A 385 26.64 19.89 10.74
N PHE A 386 25.33 19.68 10.60
CA PHE A 386 24.38 20.73 10.23
C PHE A 386 24.42 21.92 11.20
N LEU A 387 24.39 21.66 12.51
CA LEU A 387 24.43 22.71 13.53
C LEU A 387 25.77 23.45 13.62
N ARG A 388 26.87 22.82 13.17
CA ARG A 388 28.19 23.48 13.07
C ARG A 388 28.29 24.35 11.82
N THR A 389 27.43 24.19 10.83
CA THR A 389 27.51 24.94 9.57
C THR A 389 27.24 26.43 9.80
N LYS A 390 28.08 27.29 9.25
CA LYS A 390 27.93 28.75 9.40
C LYS A 390 26.92 29.26 8.37
N ASN A 391 25.76 29.75 8.84
CA ASN A 391 24.67 30.25 7.98
C ASN A 391 24.20 29.22 6.93
N PRO A 392 23.59 28.10 7.36
CA PRO A 392 23.10 27.07 6.44
C PRO A 392 22.07 27.67 5.48
N ASP A 393 22.33 27.51 4.18
CA ASP A 393 21.45 27.94 3.11
C ASP A 393 20.30 26.94 2.88
N THR A 394 19.36 27.28 1.99
CA THR A 394 18.21 26.43 1.65
C THR A 394 18.60 25.00 1.29
N VAL A 395 19.77 24.76 0.67
CA VAL A 395 20.21 23.43 0.26
C VAL A 395 20.61 22.59 1.48
N ALA A 396 21.36 23.17 2.43
CA ALA A 396 21.71 22.50 3.68
C ALA A 396 20.47 22.13 4.52
N TRP A 397 19.49 23.04 4.63
CA TRP A 397 18.21 22.75 5.30
C TRP A 397 17.43 21.65 4.58
N THR A 398 17.38 21.69 3.24
CA THR A 398 16.71 20.65 2.42
C THR A 398 17.33 19.28 2.70
N ALA A 399 18.67 19.17 2.64
CA ALA A 399 19.38 17.91 2.84
C ALA A 399 19.08 17.29 4.21
N MET A 400 18.99 18.11 5.26
CA MET A 400 18.66 17.62 6.60
C MET A 400 17.19 17.18 6.71
N ILE A 401 16.25 17.96 6.17
CA ILE A 401 14.82 17.62 6.19
C ILE A 401 14.54 16.34 5.39
N SER A 402 15.09 16.23 4.17
CA SER A 402 14.94 15.03 3.33
C SER A 402 15.58 13.80 3.97
N GLY A 403 16.74 13.96 4.62
CA GLY A 403 17.39 12.87 5.35
C GLY A 403 16.56 12.37 6.53
N LEU A 404 15.95 13.27 7.31
CA LEU A 404 15.04 12.90 8.40
C LEU A 404 13.79 12.19 7.88
N ASP A 405 13.22 12.65 6.76
CA ASP A 405 12.07 12.02 6.12
C ASP A 405 12.39 10.59 5.64
N GLN A 406 13.50 10.41 4.92
CA GLN A 406 13.93 9.11 4.38
C GLN A 406 14.22 8.08 5.48
N GLN A 407 14.64 8.53 6.65
CA GLN A 407 14.99 7.67 7.79
C GLN A 407 13.82 7.46 8.76
N GLY A 408 12.60 7.86 8.39
CA GLY A 408 11.40 7.64 9.20
C GLY A 408 11.23 8.62 10.37
N GLN A 409 12.11 9.62 10.55
CA GLN A 409 12.00 10.65 11.58
C GLN A 409 11.09 11.80 11.15
N LYS A 410 9.88 11.45 10.71
CA LYS A 410 8.90 12.29 10.05
C LYS A 410 8.54 13.55 10.85
N ARG A 411 8.34 13.38 12.17
CA ARG A 411 7.99 14.48 13.08
C ARG A 411 9.11 15.52 13.21
N GLU A 412 10.36 15.09 13.22
CA GLU A 412 11.51 16.00 13.31
C GLU A 412 11.73 16.74 11.99
N ALA A 413 11.48 16.10 10.84
CA ALA A 413 11.52 16.75 9.53
C ALA A 413 10.54 17.94 9.46
N VAL A 414 9.29 17.75 9.92
CA VAL A 414 8.27 18.82 9.95
C VAL A 414 8.65 19.95 10.94
N LYS A 415 9.21 19.62 12.10
CA LYS A 415 9.71 20.63 13.05
C LYS A 415 10.85 21.46 12.47
N LEU A 416 11.80 20.81 11.80
CA LEU A 416 12.94 21.48 11.19
C LEU A 416 12.52 22.41 10.04
N PHE A 417 11.49 22.01 9.27
CA PHE A 417 10.85 22.89 8.28
C PHE A 417 10.21 24.12 8.92
N CYS A 418 9.51 23.96 10.05
CA CYS A 418 8.99 25.12 10.79
C CYS A 418 10.12 26.06 11.21
N LEU A 419 11.26 25.54 11.70
CA LEU A 419 12.42 26.36 12.05
C LEU A 419 13.00 27.11 10.85
N MET A 420 13.20 26.43 9.71
CA MET A 420 13.66 27.04 8.47
C MET A 420 12.80 28.27 8.08
N ARG A 421 11.47 28.15 8.22
CA ARG A 421 10.54 29.24 7.94
C ARG A 421 10.64 30.39 8.93
N HIS A 422 10.84 30.11 10.22
CA HIS A 422 11.05 31.15 11.25
C HIS A 422 12.38 31.88 11.05
N SER A 423 13.38 31.22 10.47
CA SER A 423 14.66 31.84 10.05
C SER A 423 14.54 32.70 8.79
N GLY A 424 13.35 32.83 8.19
CA GLY A 424 13.10 33.67 7.02
C GLY A 424 13.59 33.08 5.69
N LEU A 425 14.03 31.82 5.66
CA LEU A 425 14.49 31.16 4.44
C LEU A 425 13.31 30.63 3.62
N ARG A 426 13.37 30.85 2.30
CA ARG A 426 12.37 30.33 1.37
C ARG A 426 12.66 28.85 1.07
N PRO A 427 11.69 27.94 1.27
CA PRO A 427 11.84 26.54 0.88
C PRO A 427 11.84 26.39 -0.64
N ASN A 428 12.51 25.35 -1.13
CA ASN A 428 12.47 24.95 -2.54
C ASN A 428 11.50 23.76 -2.74
N GLN A 429 11.32 23.34 -4.00
CA GLN A 429 10.45 22.22 -4.36
C GLN A 429 10.78 20.91 -3.62
N PHE A 430 12.08 20.61 -3.44
CA PHE A 430 12.53 19.39 -2.78
C PHE A 430 12.28 19.41 -1.27
N THR A 431 12.42 20.60 -0.65
CA THR A 431 12.05 20.80 0.76
C THR A 431 10.57 20.49 0.94
N LEU A 432 9.70 21.09 0.11
CA LEU A 432 8.25 20.92 0.22
C LEU A 432 7.81 19.48 -0.07
N ALA A 433 8.36 18.83 -1.09
CA ALA A 433 8.08 17.42 -1.37
C ALA A 433 8.44 16.51 -0.19
N SER A 434 9.61 16.74 0.44
CA SER A 434 10.05 15.96 1.61
C SER A 434 9.19 16.21 2.85
N VAL A 435 8.75 17.45 3.06
CA VAL A 435 7.87 17.80 4.20
C VAL A 435 6.45 17.26 4.01
N VAL A 436 5.92 17.30 2.79
CA VAL A 436 4.63 16.70 2.45
C VAL A 436 4.69 15.18 2.64
N SER A 437 5.74 14.53 2.13
CA SER A 437 6.03 13.12 2.38
C SER A 437 6.11 12.81 3.87
N ALA A 438 6.81 13.64 4.65
CA ALA A 438 6.91 13.48 6.10
C ALA A 438 5.56 13.64 6.81
N ALA A 439 4.73 14.57 6.35
CA ALA A 439 3.42 14.84 6.94
C ALA A 439 2.39 13.76 6.61
N ALA A 440 2.55 13.01 5.51
CA ALA A 440 1.66 11.90 5.12
C ALA A 440 1.58 10.78 6.18
N ASP A 441 2.59 10.67 7.04
CA ASP A 441 2.63 9.71 8.15
C ASP A 441 1.96 10.24 9.43
N SER A 442 1.52 11.50 9.43
CA SER A 442 0.76 12.08 10.54
C SER A 442 -0.74 11.81 10.36
N VAL A 443 -1.43 11.44 11.44
CA VAL A 443 -2.90 11.26 11.44
C VAL A 443 -3.64 12.61 11.33
N ASP A 444 -2.91 13.74 11.39
CA ASP A 444 -3.49 15.09 11.41
C ASP A 444 -3.64 15.67 9.99
N LEU A 445 -4.83 15.49 9.42
CA LEU A 445 -5.21 16.07 8.13
C LEU A 445 -5.16 17.62 8.12
N SER A 446 -5.33 18.28 9.27
CA SER A 446 -5.26 19.74 9.38
C SER A 446 -3.85 20.25 9.12
N CYS A 447 -2.85 19.60 9.73
CA CYS A 447 -1.44 19.90 9.49
C CYS A 447 -1.08 19.73 8.00
N CYS A 448 -1.52 18.63 7.40
CA CYS A 448 -1.33 18.33 5.98
C CYS A 448 -1.92 19.41 5.06
N LYS A 449 -3.14 19.88 5.35
CA LYS A 449 -3.78 20.99 4.61
C LYS A 449 -3.02 22.31 4.79
N SER A 450 -2.45 22.57 5.96
CA SER A 450 -1.61 23.76 6.19
C SER A 450 -0.31 23.73 5.36
N ILE A 451 0.32 22.56 5.25
CA ILE A 451 1.51 22.37 4.40
C ILE A 451 1.16 22.54 2.92
N HIS A 452 0.03 21.98 2.46
CA HIS A 452 -0.46 22.22 1.10
C HIS A 452 -0.72 23.71 0.83
N ALA A 453 -1.31 24.44 1.78
CA ALA A 453 -1.45 25.91 1.66
C ALA A 453 -0.09 26.62 1.56
N CYS A 454 0.96 26.10 2.22
CA CYS A 454 2.32 26.62 2.07
C CYS A 454 2.87 26.37 0.67
N VAL A 455 2.63 25.19 0.07
CA VAL A 455 3.02 24.88 -1.32
C VAL A 455 2.45 25.93 -2.28
N TYR A 456 1.14 26.18 -2.16
CA TYR A 456 0.45 27.19 -2.98
C TYR A 456 1.00 28.60 -2.74
N LYS A 457 1.19 28.99 -1.46
CA LYS A 457 1.74 30.30 -1.09
C LYS A 457 3.12 30.57 -1.69
N PHE A 458 3.96 29.54 -1.84
CA PHE A 458 5.30 29.68 -2.40
C PHE A 458 5.35 29.47 -3.92
N GLY A 459 4.23 29.13 -4.57
CA GLY A 459 4.10 28.96 -6.02
C GLY A 459 4.72 27.66 -6.55
N PHE A 460 4.62 26.57 -5.78
CA PHE A 460 5.14 25.25 -6.18
C PHE A 460 4.02 24.23 -6.47
N ASP A 461 2.78 24.69 -6.64
CA ASP A 461 1.61 23.85 -6.96
C ASP A 461 1.64 23.28 -8.39
N SER A 462 2.42 23.88 -9.30
CA SER A 462 2.65 23.34 -10.64
C SER A 462 3.84 22.37 -10.74
N GLU A 463 4.64 22.22 -9.69
CA GLU A 463 5.81 21.33 -9.71
C GLU A 463 5.38 19.86 -9.57
N GLU A 464 5.82 19.02 -10.50
CA GLU A 464 5.45 17.61 -10.58
C GLU A 464 5.82 16.84 -9.29
N CYS A 465 7.04 17.05 -8.78
CA CYS A 465 7.51 16.36 -7.58
C CYS A 465 6.70 16.70 -6.31
N VAL A 466 6.25 17.96 -6.18
CA VAL A 466 5.45 18.42 -5.04
C VAL A 466 4.02 17.93 -5.18
N SER A 467 3.45 18.01 -6.39
CA SER A 467 2.12 17.50 -6.70
C SER A 467 2.01 15.99 -6.45
N ASN A 468 3.01 15.22 -6.89
CA ASN A 468 3.07 13.77 -6.66
C ASN A 468 3.13 13.42 -5.17
N ALA A 469 3.88 14.20 -4.37
CA ALA A 469 3.92 14.04 -2.92
C ALA A 469 2.57 14.39 -2.27
N LEU A 470 1.90 15.47 -2.71
CA LEU A 470 0.59 15.89 -2.21
C LEU A 470 -0.50 14.85 -2.50
N ILE A 471 -0.49 14.28 -3.71
CA ILE A 471 -1.39 13.19 -4.07
C ILE A 471 -1.16 12.01 -3.13
N ALA A 472 0.08 11.53 -3.01
CA ALA A 472 0.41 10.39 -2.16
C ALA A 472 -0.02 10.63 -0.69
N MET A 473 0.19 11.84 -0.17
CA MET A 473 -0.26 12.26 1.16
C MET A 473 -1.78 12.14 1.32
N TYR A 474 -2.57 12.73 0.41
CA TYR A 474 -4.03 12.68 0.50
C TYR A 474 -4.60 11.27 0.31
N MET A 475 -4.03 10.53 -0.65
CA MET A 475 -4.39 9.14 -0.91
C MET A 475 -4.13 8.25 0.30
N LYS A 476 -2.99 8.42 0.98
CA LYS A 476 -2.63 7.68 2.20
C LYS A 476 -3.54 8.00 3.39
N LEU A 477 -4.01 9.23 3.51
CA LEU A 477 -4.91 9.68 4.58
C LEU A 477 -6.40 9.39 4.28
N GLY A 478 -6.71 8.69 3.19
CA GLY A 478 -8.09 8.38 2.80
C GLY A 478 -8.89 9.56 2.21
N SER A 479 -8.28 10.75 2.05
CA SER A 479 -8.93 11.89 1.36
C SER A 479 -8.79 11.77 -0.15
N VAL A 480 -9.41 10.74 -0.72
CA VAL A 480 -9.34 10.40 -2.15
C VAL A 480 -9.77 11.56 -3.05
N PHE A 481 -10.79 12.32 -2.63
CA PHE A 481 -11.28 13.48 -3.37
C PHE A 481 -10.22 14.59 -3.51
N ASP A 482 -9.56 14.97 -2.41
CA ASP A 482 -8.52 16.01 -2.43
C ASP A 482 -7.32 15.56 -3.28
N GLY A 483 -6.90 14.28 -3.15
CA GLY A 483 -5.83 13.71 -3.97
C GLY A 483 -6.14 13.73 -5.46
N ARG A 484 -7.37 13.38 -5.85
CA ARG A 484 -7.85 13.49 -7.24
C ARG A 484 -7.89 14.92 -7.75
N ARG A 485 -8.26 15.89 -6.91
CA ARG A 485 -8.28 17.30 -7.31
C ARG A 485 -6.87 17.77 -7.65
N VAL A 486 -5.87 17.46 -6.82
CA VAL A 486 -4.47 17.79 -7.11
C VAL A 486 -4.03 17.17 -8.44
N PHE A 487 -4.29 15.88 -8.64
CA PHE A 487 -3.96 15.19 -9.90
C PHE A 487 -4.63 15.81 -11.14
N SER A 488 -5.89 16.21 -11.02
CA SER A 488 -6.65 16.81 -12.11
C SER A 488 -6.10 18.18 -12.51
N CYS A 489 -5.52 18.92 -11.56
CA CYS A 489 -4.90 20.23 -11.80
C CYS A 489 -3.49 20.17 -12.41
N MET A 490 -2.85 19.01 -12.45
CA MET A 490 -1.51 18.86 -13.05
C MET A 490 -1.57 19.04 -14.57
N SER A 491 -0.66 19.85 -15.12
CA SER A 491 -0.52 20.11 -16.55
C SER A 491 0.26 19.03 -17.30
N ASN A 492 1.22 18.40 -16.63
CA ASN A 492 1.98 17.26 -17.12
C ASN A 492 1.93 16.14 -16.07
N ARG A 493 1.70 14.90 -16.51
CA ARG A 493 1.52 13.74 -15.63
C ARG A 493 2.44 12.63 -16.09
N ASP A 494 3.37 12.26 -15.22
CA ASP A 494 4.26 11.14 -15.45
C ASP A 494 3.71 9.86 -14.81
N ILE A 495 4.38 8.73 -15.04
CA ILE A 495 3.97 7.45 -14.45
C ILE A 495 3.93 7.49 -12.91
N ILE A 496 4.70 8.39 -12.28
CA ILE A 496 4.72 8.58 -10.83
C ILE A 496 3.42 9.25 -10.39
N SER A 497 2.94 10.30 -11.09
CA SER A 497 1.64 10.93 -10.83
C SER A 497 0.49 9.92 -10.84
N TRP A 498 0.46 9.06 -11.86
CA TRP A 498 -0.57 8.03 -11.97
C TRP A 498 -0.47 6.98 -10.87
N ASN A 499 0.75 6.54 -10.53
CA ASN A 499 0.97 5.57 -9.45
C ASN A 499 0.61 6.15 -8.07
N SER A 500 0.90 7.43 -7.82
CA SER A 500 0.52 8.13 -6.58
C SER A 500 -1.00 8.20 -6.40
N VAL A 501 -1.78 8.38 -7.48
CA VAL A 501 -3.24 8.32 -7.38
C VAL A 501 -3.72 6.89 -7.18
N LEU A 502 -3.15 5.92 -7.91
CA LEU A 502 -3.55 4.52 -7.80
C LEU A 502 -3.26 3.91 -6.42
N SER A 503 -2.26 4.42 -5.68
CA SER A 503 -1.88 3.86 -4.39
C SER A 503 -2.96 4.02 -3.31
N GLY A 504 -3.90 4.96 -3.46
CA GLY A 504 -4.90 5.29 -2.44
C GLY A 504 -6.23 4.53 -2.49
N PHE A 505 -6.42 3.63 -3.46
CA PHE A 505 -7.69 2.91 -3.62
C PHE A 505 -7.63 1.55 -2.91
N HIS A 506 -7.66 1.56 -1.58
CA HIS A 506 -7.50 0.36 -0.75
C HIS A 506 -8.85 -0.30 -0.36
N ASP A 507 -9.88 0.50 -0.14
CA ASP A 507 -11.14 0.06 0.49
C ASP A 507 -12.28 -0.15 -0.52
N ASN A 508 -13.29 -0.94 -0.14
CA ASN A 508 -14.42 -1.32 -1.01
C ASN A 508 -15.17 -0.13 -1.60
N GLU A 509 -15.24 0.99 -0.89
CA GLU A 509 -15.95 2.18 -1.34
C GLU A 509 -15.27 2.92 -2.49
N THR A 510 -13.95 2.80 -2.64
CA THR A 510 -13.17 3.58 -3.62
C THR A 510 -12.39 2.73 -4.61
N SER A 511 -12.32 1.42 -4.39
CA SER A 511 -11.61 0.46 -5.25
C SER A 511 -12.08 0.45 -6.71
N TYR A 512 -13.34 0.80 -6.98
CA TYR A 512 -13.88 0.89 -8.35
C TYR A 512 -13.22 1.97 -9.22
N GLU A 513 -12.52 2.93 -8.60
CA GLU A 513 -11.84 4.01 -9.31
C GLU A 513 -10.46 3.62 -9.86
N GLY A 514 -9.76 2.68 -9.21
CA GLY A 514 -8.46 2.19 -9.65
C GLY A 514 -8.48 1.72 -11.12
N PRO A 515 -9.41 0.82 -11.51
CA PRO A 515 -9.56 0.36 -12.89
C PRO A 515 -9.88 1.45 -13.91
N LYS A 516 -10.63 2.48 -13.51
CA LYS A 516 -10.96 3.63 -14.38
C LYS A 516 -9.70 4.46 -14.65
N ILE A 517 -8.93 4.76 -13.61
CA ILE A 517 -7.64 5.47 -13.71
C ILE A 517 -6.64 4.66 -14.54
N PHE A 518 -6.59 3.34 -14.38
CA PHE A 518 -5.73 2.48 -15.19
C PHE A 518 -6.11 2.50 -16.67
N ARG A 519 -7.40 2.48 -17.00
CA ARG A 519 -7.85 2.60 -18.39
C ARG A 519 -7.47 3.97 -18.98
N GLN A 520 -7.55 5.06 -18.21
CA GLN A 520 -7.11 6.39 -18.64
C GLN A 520 -5.59 6.42 -18.90
N LEU A 521 -4.78 5.87 -18.00
CA LEU A 521 -3.33 5.74 -18.19
C LEU A 521 -2.98 5.03 -19.51
N LEU A 522 -3.69 3.94 -19.82
CA LEU A 522 -3.49 3.20 -21.08
C LEU A 522 -3.90 4.01 -22.31
N VAL A 523 -4.95 4.82 -22.23
CA VAL A 523 -5.40 5.71 -23.32
C VAL A 523 -4.39 6.84 -23.57
N GLU A 524 -3.73 7.34 -22.53
CA GLU A 524 -2.64 8.33 -22.66
C GLU A 524 -1.32 7.73 -23.21
N GLY A 525 -1.29 6.42 -23.50
CA GLY A 525 -0.15 5.75 -24.12
C GLY A 525 1.01 5.45 -23.18
N LEU A 526 0.82 5.63 -21.87
CA LEU A 526 1.83 5.30 -20.86
C LEU A 526 1.90 3.78 -20.65
N ARG A 527 3.12 3.26 -20.48
CA ARG A 527 3.35 1.83 -20.20
C ARG A 527 3.21 1.57 -18.70
N PRO A 528 2.29 0.69 -18.26
CA PRO A 528 2.18 0.30 -16.86
C PRO A 528 3.48 -0.30 -16.35
N ASN A 529 3.88 0.08 -15.14
CA ASN A 529 5.00 -0.56 -14.45
C ASN A 529 4.48 -1.50 -13.35
N MET A 530 5.41 -2.11 -12.62
CA MET A 530 5.15 -3.01 -11.50
C MET A 530 4.15 -2.40 -10.49
N TYR A 531 4.38 -1.16 -10.05
CA TYR A 531 3.52 -0.48 -9.06
C TYR A 531 2.11 -0.22 -9.60
N THR A 532 2.00 0.18 -10.87
CA THR A 532 0.71 0.36 -11.55
C THR A 532 -0.12 -0.93 -11.51
N LEU A 533 0.51 -2.06 -11.83
CA LEU A 533 -0.15 -3.36 -11.91
C LEU A 533 -0.54 -3.88 -10.52
N ILE A 534 0.34 -3.73 -9.52
CA ILE A 534 0.04 -4.15 -8.13
C ILE A 534 -1.16 -3.38 -7.57
N SER A 535 -1.21 -2.05 -7.73
CA SER A 535 -2.34 -1.25 -7.24
C SER A 535 -3.65 -1.64 -7.92
N ASN A 536 -3.62 -1.94 -9.22
CA ASN A 536 -4.81 -2.38 -9.95
C ASN A 536 -5.26 -3.78 -9.56
N LEU A 537 -4.35 -4.73 -9.37
CA LEU A 537 -4.67 -6.06 -8.87
C LEU A 537 -5.29 -6.00 -7.48
N ARG A 538 -4.79 -5.12 -6.61
CA ARG A 538 -5.39 -4.86 -5.30
C ARG A 538 -6.83 -4.33 -5.43
N SER A 539 -7.07 -3.35 -6.31
CA SER A 539 -8.43 -2.88 -6.57
C SER A 539 -9.35 -3.98 -7.09
N CYS A 540 -8.87 -4.85 -8.00
CA CYS A 540 -9.63 -6.01 -8.48
C CYS A 540 -9.97 -6.99 -7.34
N ALA A 541 -9.00 -7.23 -6.44
CA ALA A 541 -9.17 -8.09 -5.29
C ALA A 541 -10.23 -7.55 -4.31
N SER A 542 -10.22 -6.25 -4.02
CA SER A 542 -11.24 -5.60 -3.17
C SER A 542 -12.63 -5.60 -3.82
N LEU A 543 -12.71 -5.54 -5.15
CA LEU A 543 -13.97 -5.61 -5.90
C LEU A 543 -14.49 -7.04 -6.12
N LEU A 544 -13.67 -8.06 -5.84
CA LEU A 544 -13.93 -9.46 -6.18
C LEU A 544 -14.19 -9.67 -7.69
N ASP A 545 -13.59 -8.82 -8.55
CA ASP A 545 -13.77 -8.87 -10.01
C ASP A 545 -12.62 -9.64 -10.68
N ALA A 546 -12.79 -10.96 -10.77
CA ALA A 546 -11.85 -11.85 -11.45
C ALA A 546 -11.68 -11.55 -12.94
N SER A 547 -12.72 -11.01 -13.60
CA SER A 547 -12.68 -10.74 -15.05
C SER A 547 -11.72 -9.60 -15.35
N LEU A 548 -11.82 -8.51 -14.59
CA LEU A 548 -10.88 -7.41 -14.68
C LEU A 548 -9.48 -7.83 -14.22
N GLY A 549 -9.39 -8.62 -13.14
CA GLY A 549 -8.12 -9.18 -12.68
C GLY A 549 -7.37 -9.96 -13.77
N LYS A 550 -8.09 -10.78 -14.57
CA LYS A 550 -7.52 -11.51 -15.73
C LYS A 550 -7.02 -10.57 -16.83
N GLN A 551 -7.69 -9.44 -17.06
CA GLN A 551 -7.20 -8.42 -18.01
C GLN A 551 -5.90 -7.78 -17.51
N VAL A 552 -5.81 -7.40 -16.24
CA VAL A 552 -4.58 -6.86 -15.64
C VAL A 552 -3.46 -7.90 -15.65
N HIS A 553 -3.75 -9.17 -15.33
CA HIS A 553 -2.78 -10.26 -15.43
C HIS A 553 -2.24 -10.43 -16.87
N THR A 554 -3.07 -10.24 -17.89
CA THR A 554 -2.59 -10.23 -19.29
C THR A 554 -1.55 -9.13 -19.54
N HIS A 555 -1.70 -7.96 -18.91
CA HIS A 555 -0.68 -6.90 -18.97
C HIS A 555 0.60 -7.28 -18.21
N VAL A 556 0.50 -7.97 -17.06
CA VAL A 556 1.67 -8.52 -16.35
C VAL A 556 2.48 -9.45 -17.24
N VAL A 557 1.81 -10.36 -17.97
CA VAL A 557 2.46 -11.28 -18.91
C VAL A 557 3.12 -10.50 -20.06
N LYS A 558 2.42 -9.54 -20.67
CA LYS A 558 2.97 -8.69 -21.74
C LYS A 558 4.17 -7.85 -21.30
N ALA A 559 4.21 -7.44 -20.03
CA ALA A 559 5.32 -6.69 -19.44
C ALA A 559 6.49 -7.58 -19.00
N ASN A 560 6.40 -8.90 -19.17
CA ASN A 560 7.37 -9.88 -18.68
C ASN A 560 7.62 -9.77 -17.15
N LEU A 561 6.58 -9.44 -16.39
CA LEU A 561 6.64 -9.27 -14.94
C LEU A 561 6.07 -10.47 -14.16
N GLY A 562 5.75 -11.57 -14.84
CA GLY A 562 5.15 -12.75 -14.23
C GLY A 562 6.02 -13.46 -13.20
N GLY A 563 7.35 -13.33 -13.29
CA GLY A 563 8.29 -13.87 -12.29
C GLY A 563 8.61 -12.92 -11.13
N ASN A 564 8.09 -11.69 -11.14
CA ASN A 564 8.36 -10.74 -10.07
C ASN A 564 7.55 -11.10 -8.80
N ILE A 565 8.23 -11.30 -7.66
CA ILE A 565 7.61 -11.75 -6.41
C ILE A 565 6.45 -10.87 -5.93
N TYR A 566 6.57 -9.55 -6.05
CA TYR A 566 5.54 -8.63 -5.55
C TYR A 566 4.31 -8.61 -6.46
N VAL A 567 4.50 -8.65 -7.78
CA VAL A 567 3.39 -8.74 -8.75
C VAL A 567 2.73 -10.11 -8.65
N GLY A 568 3.53 -11.17 -8.55
CA GLY A 568 3.06 -12.54 -8.34
C GLY A 568 2.23 -12.68 -7.07
N THR A 569 2.69 -12.11 -5.96
CA THR A 569 1.94 -12.13 -4.70
C THR A 569 0.63 -11.35 -4.80
N ALA A 570 0.62 -10.20 -5.47
CA ALA A 570 -0.61 -9.45 -5.74
C ALA A 570 -1.59 -10.21 -6.64
N LEU A 571 -1.09 -11.01 -7.59
CA LEU A 571 -1.92 -11.91 -8.40
C LEU A 571 -2.52 -13.04 -7.56
N VAL A 572 -1.71 -13.69 -6.71
CA VAL A 572 -2.20 -14.75 -5.81
C VAL A 572 -3.30 -14.20 -4.88
N ASP A 573 -3.11 -13.01 -4.30
CA ASP A 573 -4.13 -12.36 -3.45
C ASP A 573 -5.41 -12.06 -4.23
N MET A 574 -5.29 -11.51 -5.43
CA MET A 574 -6.44 -11.19 -6.28
C MET A 574 -7.24 -12.45 -6.64
N TYR A 575 -6.58 -13.51 -7.12
CA TYR A 575 -7.27 -14.74 -7.48
C TYR A 575 -7.86 -15.45 -6.27
N ALA A 576 -7.14 -15.49 -5.13
CA ALA A 576 -7.62 -16.10 -3.90
C ALA A 576 -8.89 -15.40 -3.38
N LYS A 577 -8.88 -14.06 -3.29
CA LYS A 577 -10.06 -13.29 -2.87
C LYS A 577 -11.24 -13.43 -3.82
N CYS A 578 -10.98 -13.52 -5.13
CA CYS A 578 -12.03 -13.77 -6.13
C CYS A 578 -12.54 -15.23 -6.16
N GLY A 579 -12.11 -16.09 -5.23
CA GLY A 579 -12.52 -17.49 -5.16
C GLY A 579 -11.93 -18.40 -6.26
N GLN A 580 -10.97 -17.91 -7.04
CA GLN A 580 -10.30 -18.66 -8.11
C GLN A 580 -8.99 -19.26 -7.62
N LEU A 581 -9.08 -20.17 -6.63
CA LEU A 581 -7.91 -20.75 -5.97
C LEU A 581 -7.02 -21.56 -6.91
N ASP A 582 -7.56 -22.21 -7.94
CA ASP A 582 -6.75 -22.98 -8.90
C ASP A 582 -5.80 -22.05 -9.69
N ASP A 583 -6.29 -20.88 -10.12
CA ASP A 583 -5.48 -19.87 -10.80
C ASP A 583 -4.41 -19.28 -9.83
N ALA A 584 -4.78 -19.06 -8.56
CA ALA A 584 -3.85 -18.60 -7.52
C ALA A 584 -2.73 -19.63 -7.27
N GLU A 585 -3.07 -20.91 -7.20
CA GLU A 585 -2.15 -22.03 -6.96
C GLU A 585 -1.13 -22.17 -8.10
N VAL A 586 -1.57 -22.06 -9.36
CA VAL A 586 -0.68 -22.07 -10.53
C VAL A 586 0.35 -20.95 -10.47
N ILE A 587 -0.07 -19.74 -10.08
CA ILE A 587 0.85 -18.59 -9.99
C ILE A 587 1.81 -18.77 -8.81
N PHE A 588 1.30 -19.21 -7.66
CA PHE A 588 2.09 -19.49 -6.47
C PHE A 588 3.24 -20.46 -6.78
N TYR A 589 2.97 -21.61 -7.41
CA TYR A 589 4.02 -22.58 -7.74
C TYR A 589 4.98 -22.13 -8.84
N ARG A 590 4.61 -21.15 -9.67
CA ARG A 590 5.51 -20.56 -10.68
C ARG A 590 6.54 -19.59 -10.07
N LEU A 591 6.32 -19.08 -8.87
CA LEU A 591 7.28 -18.20 -8.18
C LEU A 591 8.48 -19.02 -7.68
N SER A 592 9.68 -18.64 -8.11
CA SER A 592 10.94 -19.30 -7.70
C SER A 592 11.30 -19.01 -6.24
N GLU A 593 11.03 -17.80 -5.78
CA GLU A 593 11.20 -17.37 -4.40
C GLU A 593 9.84 -16.91 -3.84
N LYS A 594 9.57 -17.28 -2.59
CA LYS A 594 8.31 -16.96 -1.89
C LYS A 594 8.69 -16.42 -0.53
N ASP A 595 8.18 -15.23 -0.20
CA ASP A 595 8.38 -14.65 1.11
C ASP A 595 7.24 -15.06 2.06
N VAL A 596 7.36 -14.66 3.32
CA VAL A 596 6.34 -14.91 4.36
C VAL A 596 4.97 -14.37 3.92
N PHE A 597 4.93 -13.27 3.18
CA PHE A 597 3.69 -12.64 2.72
C PHE A 597 3.01 -13.49 1.64
N THR A 598 3.75 -13.99 0.64
CA THR A 598 3.23 -14.90 -0.39
C THR A 598 2.60 -16.16 0.24
N TRP A 599 3.28 -16.77 1.22
CA TRP A 599 2.75 -17.92 1.96
C TRP A 599 1.51 -17.58 2.77
N THR A 600 1.51 -16.43 3.45
CA THR A 600 0.35 -15.99 4.26
C THR A 600 -0.88 -15.79 3.39
N VAL A 601 -0.73 -15.17 2.21
CA VAL A 601 -1.84 -14.93 1.27
C VAL A 601 -2.48 -16.23 0.80
N VAL A 602 -1.68 -17.22 0.36
CA VAL A 602 -2.23 -18.49 -0.15
C VAL A 602 -2.90 -19.31 0.97
N ILE A 603 -2.29 -19.34 2.17
CA ILE A 603 -2.86 -19.99 3.35
C ILE A 603 -4.19 -19.34 3.72
N THR A 604 -4.24 -18.01 3.78
CA THR A 604 -5.46 -17.25 4.07
C THR A 604 -6.54 -17.52 3.03
N GLY A 605 -6.18 -17.58 1.76
CA GLY A 605 -7.10 -17.91 0.66
C GLY A 605 -7.74 -19.30 0.80
N TYR A 606 -6.94 -20.32 1.14
CA TYR A 606 -7.46 -21.66 1.41
C TYR A 606 -8.37 -21.69 2.65
N VAL A 607 -7.98 -21.02 3.73
CA VAL A 607 -8.81 -20.93 4.95
C VAL A 607 -10.14 -20.25 4.66
N GLN A 608 -10.14 -19.13 3.93
CA GLN A 608 -11.35 -18.38 3.59
C GLN A 608 -12.31 -19.18 2.71
N SER A 609 -11.80 -20.09 1.88
CA SER A 609 -12.58 -20.95 1.00
C SER A 609 -12.92 -22.32 1.62
N ASP A 610 -12.84 -22.44 2.95
CA ASP A 610 -13.12 -23.65 3.73
C ASP A 610 -12.29 -24.89 3.36
N GLN A 611 -11.09 -24.67 2.81
CA GLN A 611 -10.11 -25.71 2.47
C GLN A 611 -8.98 -25.77 3.51
N GLY A 612 -9.36 -25.89 4.80
CA GLY A 612 -8.43 -25.88 5.94
C GLY A 612 -7.29 -26.90 5.85
N GLU A 613 -7.55 -28.09 5.29
CA GLU A 613 -6.50 -29.10 5.07
C GLU A 613 -5.41 -28.62 4.11
N LYS A 614 -5.78 -27.97 2.99
CA LYS A 614 -4.80 -27.45 2.04
C LYS A 614 -3.99 -26.31 2.66
N ALA A 615 -4.64 -25.45 3.44
CA ALA A 615 -3.95 -24.41 4.20
C ALA A 615 -2.86 -24.98 5.12
N PHE A 616 -3.17 -26.07 5.84
CA PHE A 616 -2.20 -26.73 6.72
C PHE A 616 -1.07 -27.43 5.95
N ARG A 617 -1.36 -28.01 4.76
CA ARG A 617 -0.32 -28.54 3.87
C ARG A 617 0.65 -27.44 3.40
N CYS A 618 0.13 -26.27 3.03
CA CYS A 618 0.96 -25.12 2.68
C CYS A 618 1.79 -24.63 3.88
N PHE A 619 1.21 -24.57 5.08
CA PHE A 619 1.95 -24.23 6.30
C PHE A 619 3.12 -25.20 6.57
N ASN A 620 2.87 -26.51 6.48
CA ASN A 620 3.93 -27.52 6.64
C ASN A 620 5.03 -27.38 5.57
N GLN A 621 4.66 -27.03 4.34
CA GLN A 621 5.62 -26.79 3.26
C GLN A 621 6.46 -25.54 3.53
N MET A 622 5.85 -24.44 3.97
CA MET A 622 6.54 -23.21 4.39
C MET A 622 7.60 -23.50 5.47
N GLN A 623 7.25 -24.31 6.47
CA GLN A 623 8.20 -24.72 7.52
C GLN A 623 9.34 -25.61 6.98
N ARG A 624 9.05 -26.52 6.05
CA ARG A 624 10.09 -27.36 5.39
C ARG A 624 11.06 -26.53 4.56
N GLU A 625 10.60 -25.41 4.01
CA GLU A 625 11.44 -24.43 3.32
C GLU A 625 12.17 -23.48 4.29
N ALA A 626 12.13 -23.76 5.59
CA ALA A 626 12.77 -22.99 6.66
C ALA A 626 12.32 -21.52 6.73
N ILE A 627 11.12 -21.21 6.21
CA ILE A 627 10.51 -19.89 6.28
C ILE A 627 9.69 -19.82 7.57
N LYS A 628 10.05 -18.90 8.46
CA LYS A 628 9.34 -18.72 9.74
C LYS A 628 7.99 -18.05 9.52
N PRO A 629 6.88 -18.61 10.05
CA PRO A 629 5.58 -17.97 10.00
C PRO A 629 5.55 -16.71 10.86
N ASN A 630 4.75 -15.73 10.46
CA ASN A 630 4.46 -14.55 11.27
C ASN A 630 3.11 -14.71 12.00
N GLU A 631 2.76 -13.73 12.82
CA GLU A 631 1.52 -13.67 13.59
C GLU A 631 0.27 -13.85 12.72
N PHE A 632 0.25 -13.27 11.52
CA PHE A 632 -0.87 -13.37 10.58
C PHE A 632 -0.98 -14.78 9.96
N THR A 633 0.15 -15.42 9.65
CA THR A 633 0.17 -16.80 9.16
C THR A 633 -0.39 -17.74 10.23
N LEU A 634 0.08 -17.62 11.47
CA LEU A 634 -0.32 -18.46 12.60
C LEU A 634 -1.80 -18.30 12.92
N ALA A 635 -2.28 -17.05 13.04
CA ALA A 635 -3.70 -16.76 13.28
C ALA A 635 -4.59 -17.32 12.17
N SER A 636 -4.14 -17.28 10.90
CA SER A 636 -4.88 -17.85 9.77
C SER A 636 -4.94 -19.37 9.84
N CYS A 637 -3.82 -20.05 10.15
CA CYS A 637 -3.79 -21.51 10.30
C CYS A 637 -4.67 -21.99 11.47
N LEU A 638 -4.63 -21.27 12.60
CA LEU A 638 -5.48 -21.55 13.77
C LEU A 638 -6.97 -21.40 13.43
N ARG A 639 -7.33 -20.36 12.67
CA ARG A 639 -8.70 -20.19 12.15
C ARG A 639 -9.09 -21.33 11.22
N GLY A 640 -8.17 -21.82 10.40
CA GLY A 640 -8.37 -23.03 9.59
C GLY A 640 -8.71 -24.24 10.45
N CYS A 641 -7.95 -24.47 11.52
CA CYS A 641 -8.19 -25.58 12.47
C CYS A 641 -9.54 -25.42 13.20
N SER A 642 -9.89 -24.21 13.62
CA SER A 642 -11.18 -23.85 14.21
C SER A 642 -12.37 -24.23 13.32
N ARG A 643 -12.26 -23.97 12.00
CA ARG A 643 -13.31 -24.27 11.02
C ARG A 643 -13.53 -25.75 10.78
N ILE A 644 -12.46 -26.51 10.61
CA ILE A 644 -12.53 -27.98 10.41
C ILE A 644 -12.60 -28.77 11.72
N SER A 645 -12.57 -28.07 12.86
CA SER A 645 -12.53 -28.62 14.21
C SER A 645 -11.41 -29.66 14.42
N SER A 646 -10.23 -29.43 13.85
CA SER A 646 -9.06 -30.30 14.00
C SER A 646 -8.23 -29.90 15.21
N LEU A 647 -8.43 -30.62 16.32
CA LEU A 647 -7.80 -30.30 17.60
C LEU A 647 -6.30 -30.59 17.57
N ASP A 648 -5.89 -31.71 16.96
CA ASP A 648 -4.50 -32.16 16.92
C ASP A 648 -3.60 -31.17 16.17
N ASN A 649 -4.05 -30.68 15.00
CA ASN A 649 -3.34 -29.65 14.24
C ASN A 649 -3.31 -28.31 15.01
N GLY A 650 -4.40 -27.97 15.70
CA GLY A 650 -4.48 -26.79 16.56
C GLY A 650 -3.47 -26.82 17.72
N GLN A 651 -3.30 -27.97 18.38
CA GLN A 651 -2.31 -28.16 19.46
C GLN A 651 -0.87 -28.08 18.96
N GLN A 652 -0.60 -28.61 17.76
CA GLN A 652 0.71 -28.46 17.11
C GLN A 652 1.01 -26.98 16.80
N LEU A 653 0.04 -26.23 16.27
CA LEU A 653 0.18 -24.79 16.03
C LEU A 653 0.35 -24.00 17.33
N HIS A 654 -0.36 -24.36 18.40
CA HIS A 654 -0.15 -23.74 19.71
C HIS A 654 1.29 -23.94 20.20
N SER A 655 1.84 -25.15 20.03
CA SER A 655 3.25 -25.41 20.35
C SER A 655 4.21 -24.55 19.51
N GLU A 656 3.90 -24.33 18.24
CA GLU A 656 4.67 -23.44 17.36
C GLU A 656 4.58 -21.98 17.81
N VAL A 657 3.38 -21.48 18.13
CA VAL A 657 3.16 -20.11 18.63
C VAL A 657 4.02 -19.80 19.85
N ILE A 658 4.15 -20.76 20.78
CA ILE A 658 5.01 -20.63 21.95
C ILE A 658 6.48 -20.58 21.53
N LYS A 659 6.93 -21.51 20.67
CA LYS A 659 8.34 -21.60 20.22
C LYS A 659 8.79 -20.38 19.41
N SER A 660 7.88 -19.78 18.64
CA SER A 660 8.14 -18.60 17.82
C SER A 660 8.07 -17.29 18.60
N GLY A 661 7.63 -17.31 19.86
CA GLY A 661 7.49 -16.11 20.70
C GLY A 661 6.27 -15.25 20.36
N HIS A 662 5.25 -15.83 19.71
CA HIS A 662 4.03 -15.10 19.31
C HIS A 662 2.86 -15.28 20.29
N PHE A 663 3.07 -15.94 21.43
CA PHE A 663 2.02 -16.20 22.43
C PHE A 663 1.37 -14.92 23.00
N SER A 664 2.14 -13.84 23.12
CA SER A 664 1.65 -12.55 23.64
C SER A 664 0.96 -11.68 22.57
N ASP A 665 0.91 -12.10 21.31
CA ASP A 665 0.23 -11.36 20.25
C ASP A 665 -1.29 -11.52 20.38
N MET A 666 -2.03 -10.41 20.41
CA MET A 666 -3.49 -10.42 20.65
C MET A 666 -4.28 -11.11 19.54
N TYR A 667 -3.84 -10.99 18.27
CA TYR A 667 -4.52 -11.66 17.16
C TYR A 667 -4.32 -13.17 17.21
N VAL A 668 -3.11 -13.62 17.54
CA VAL A 668 -2.80 -15.04 17.73
C VAL A 668 -3.52 -15.60 18.95
N ALA A 669 -3.55 -14.86 20.07
CA ALA A 669 -4.25 -15.25 21.29
C ALA A 669 -5.75 -15.45 21.05
N SER A 670 -6.42 -14.50 20.37
CA SER A 670 -7.84 -14.64 20.00
C SER A 670 -8.07 -15.85 19.08
N ALA A 671 -7.20 -16.06 18.08
CA ALA A 671 -7.31 -17.22 17.20
C ALA A 671 -7.09 -18.56 17.93
N LEU A 672 -6.20 -18.61 18.93
CA LEU A 672 -5.99 -19.78 19.78
C LEU A 672 -7.21 -20.10 20.64
N ILE A 673 -7.78 -19.10 21.31
CA ILE A 673 -8.99 -19.28 22.14
C ILE A 673 -10.16 -19.74 21.28
N ASP A 674 -10.38 -19.10 20.12
CA ASP A 674 -11.43 -19.50 19.17
C ASP A 674 -11.22 -20.94 18.67
N MET A 675 -9.97 -21.33 18.38
CA MET A 675 -9.64 -22.70 17.96
C MET A 675 -9.99 -23.72 19.04
N TYR A 676 -9.54 -23.52 20.28
CA TYR A 676 -9.87 -24.46 21.37
C TYR A 676 -11.38 -24.51 21.64
N ALA A 677 -12.06 -23.36 21.64
CA ALA A 677 -13.51 -23.31 21.77
C ALA A 677 -14.22 -24.11 20.67
N LYS A 678 -13.94 -23.83 19.39
CA LYS A 678 -14.56 -24.53 18.25
C LYS A 678 -14.11 -26.00 18.07
N CYS A 679 -13.10 -26.44 18.79
CA CYS A 679 -12.72 -27.85 18.92
C CYS A 679 -13.34 -28.53 20.17
N GLY A 680 -14.30 -27.89 20.85
CA GLY A 680 -15.00 -28.46 22.00
C GLY A 680 -14.21 -28.43 23.31
N CYS A 681 -13.12 -27.65 23.39
CA CYS A 681 -12.19 -27.59 24.52
C CYS A 681 -12.30 -26.25 25.28
N ILE A 682 -13.49 -25.93 25.79
CA ILE A 682 -13.77 -24.64 26.44
C ILE A 682 -12.90 -24.38 27.68
N LYS A 683 -12.53 -25.43 28.43
CA LYS A 683 -11.65 -25.31 29.61
C LYS A 683 -10.25 -24.83 29.23
N ASP A 684 -9.71 -25.32 28.10
CA ASP A 684 -8.41 -24.90 27.59
C ASP A 684 -8.47 -23.46 27.08
N ALA A 685 -9.57 -23.09 26.41
CA ALA A 685 -9.83 -21.71 25.97
C ALA A 685 -9.93 -20.74 27.16
N GLU A 686 -10.63 -21.13 28.24
CA GLU A 686 -10.73 -20.36 29.49
C GLU A 686 -9.37 -20.21 30.18
N SER A 687 -8.57 -21.29 30.27
CA SER A 687 -7.21 -21.23 30.83
C SER A 687 -6.29 -20.31 30.04
N LEU A 688 -6.40 -20.31 28.70
CA LEU A 688 -5.63 -19.41 27.84
C LEU A 688 -6.04 -17.96 28.05
N PHE A 689 -7.35 -17.68 28.09
CA PHE A 689 -7.86 -16.35 28.38
C PHE A 689 -7.33 -15.80 29.72
N GLN A 690 -7.39 -16.61 30.78
CA GLN A 690 -6.92 -16.21 32.11
C GLN A 690 -5.40 -16.01 32.19
N SER A 691 -4.64 -16.66 31.31
CA SER A 691 -3.18 -16.48 31.25
C SER A 691 -2.74 -15.17 30.58
N MET A 692 -3.66 -14.46 29.90
CA MET A 692 -3.36 -13.20 29.22
C MET A 692 -3.36 -12.04 30.22
N GLY A 693 -2.27 -11.27 30.27
CA GLY A 693 -2.11 -10.13 31.19
C GLY A 693 -2.85 -8.85 30.77
N SER A 694 -3.37 -8.81 29.55
CA SER A 694 -4.19 -7.73 29.00
C SER A 694 -5.10 -8.27 27.90
N SER A 695 -6.34 -7.83 27.86
CA SER A 695 -7.35 -8.28 26.90
C SER A 695 -7.98 -7.09 26.18
N ASP A 696 -8.02 -7.13 24.85
CA ASP A 696 -8.76 -6.16 24.04
C ASP A 696 -10.21 -6.60 23.84
N THR A 697 -11.04 -5.72 23.25
CA THR A 697 -12.46 -6.02 22.98
C THR A 697 -12.63 -7.31 22.17
N VAL A 698 -11.72 -7.63 21.24
CA VAL A 698 -11.80 -8.83 20.39
C VAL A 698 -11.61 -10.10 21.21
N LEU A 699 -10.64 -10.12 22.13
CA LEU A 699 -10.39 -11.28 22.99
C LEU A 699 -11.56 -11.53 23.95
N TRP A 700 -12.12 -10.47 24.54
CA TRP A 700 -13.34 -10.54 25.35
C TRP A 700 -14.53 -11.08 24.56
N ASN A 701 -14.76 -10.57 23.35
CA ASN A 701 -15.81 -11.07 22.47
C ASN A 701 -15.64 -12.55 22.15
N THR A 702 -14.40 -12.99 21.90
CA THR A 702 -14.08 -14.39 21.58
C THR A 702 -14.53 -15.32 22.70
N ILE A 703 -14.17 -15.02 23.96
CA ILE A 703 -14.50 -15.89 25.09
C ILE A 703 -15.99 -15.81 25.49
N ILE A 704 -16.64 -14.64 25.40
CA ILE A 704 -18.07 -14.49 25.68
C ILE A 704 -18.90 -15.30 24.65
N CYS A 705 -18.55 -15.19 23.36
CA CYS A 705 -19.14 -16.02 22.30
C CYS A 705 -18.94 -17.51 22.56
N ALA A 706 -17.72 -17.91 22.94
CA ALA A 706 -17.40 -19.30 23.25
C ALA A 706 -18.27 -19.84 24.40
N TYR A 707 -18.47 -19.08 25.48
CA TYR A 707 -19.36 -19.51 26.56
C TYR A 707 -20.80 -19.71 26.11
N SER A 708 -21.36 -18.77 25.33
CA SER A 708 -22.74 -18.91 24.83
C SER A 708 -22.89 -20.11 23.88
N GLN A 709 -21.93 -20.32 22.98
CA GLN A 709 -21.92 -21.50 22.09
C GLN A 709 -21.83 -22.82 22.85
N HIS A 710 -21.25 -22.83 24.05
CA HIS A 710 -21.11 -24.03 24.88
C HIS A 710 -22.25 -24.24 25.88
N GLY A 711 -23.29 -23.40 25.84
CA GLY A 711 -24.40 -23.45 26.81
C GLY A 711 -23.98 -23.02 28.22
N LEU A 712 -22.87 -22.27 28.34
CA LEU A 712 -22.40 -21.68 29.60
C LEU A 712 -22.85 -20.21 29.68
N ASP A 713 -24.14 -19.97 29.39
CA ASP A 713 -24.69 -18.64 29.17
C ASP A 713 -24.59 -17.73 30.42
N ASP A 714 -24.70 -18.31 31.63
CA ASP A 714 -24.46 -17.58 32.89
C ASP A 714 -23.03 -17.02 32.98
N LYS A 715 -22.02 -17.85 32.61
CA LYS A 715 -20.62 -17.42 32.54
C LYS A 715 -20.43 -16.34 31.46
N ALA A 716 -21.14 -16.42 30.33
CA ALA A 716 -21.08 -15.40 29.29
C ALA A 716 -21.52 -14.02 29.83
N LEU A 717 -22.66 -13.98 30.55
CA LEU A 717 -23.17 -12.75 31.16
C LEU A 717 -22.27 -12.25 32.31
N GLU A 718 -21.70 -13.13 33.12
CA GLU A 718 -20.72 -12.76 34.14
C GLU A 718 -19.46 -12.14 33.51
N THR A 719 -18.92 -12.79 32.48
CA THR A 719 -17.72 -12.33 31.75
C THR A 719 -17.96 -10.95 31.10
N PHE A 720 -19.15 -10.71 30.56
CA PHE A 720 -19.55 -9.40 30.06
C PHE A 720 -19.57 -8.32 31.16
N ARG A 721 -20.06 -8.65 32.37
CA ARG A 721 -20.02 -7.71 33.50
C ARG A 721 -18.58 -7.40 33.93
N THR A 722 -17.69 -8.40 33.91
CA THR A 722 -16.26 -8.21 34.19
C THR A 722 -15.60 -7.29 33.16
N MET A 723 -15.86 -7.51 31.86
CA MET A 723 -15.39 -6.63 30.78
C MET A 723 -15.77 -5.16 31.01
N LEU A 724 -17.03 -4.89 31.37
CA LEU A 724 -17.50 -3.55 31.72
C LEU A 724 -16.83 -3.00 32.98
N GLY A 725 -16.62 -3.84 34.00
CA GLY A 725 -15.94 -3.48 35.24
C GLY A 725 -14.48 -3.06 35.05
N GLU A 726 -13.80 -3.62 34.05
CA GLU A 726 -12.44 -3.24 33.64
C GLU A 726 -12.38 -2.01 32.72
N GLY A 727 -13.54 -1.43 32.37
CA GLY A 727 -13.63 -0.24 31.54
C GLY A 727 -13.41 -0.49 30.04
N ILE A 728 -13.47 -1.75 29.59
CA ILE A 728 -13.39 -2.10 28.17
C ILE A 728 -14.78 -1.89 27.52
N LEU A 729 -14.81 -1.14 26.43
CA LEU A 729 -16.06 -0.83 25.73
C LEU A 729 -16.53 -2.02 24.89
N PRO A 730 -17.81 -2.43 25.01
CA PRO A 730 -18.40 -3.44 24.15
C PRO A 730 -18.68 -2.90 22.75
N ASP A 731 -18.72 -3.80 21.78
CA ASP A 731 -19.12 -3.52 20.40
C ASP A 731 -20.36 -4.35 20.00
N GLY A 732 -20.78 -4.26 18.74
CA GLY A 732 -21.93 -5.02 18.25
C GLY A 732 -21.72 -6.55 18.38
N VAL A 733 -20.50 -7.05 18.23
CA VAL A 733 -20.23 -8.49 18.37
C VAL A 733 -20.44 -8.93 19.82
N THR A 734 -20.04 -8.09 20.80
CA THR A 734 -20.31 -8.34 22.23
C THR A 734 -21.80 -8.53 22.48
N PHE A 735 -22.64 -7.63 21.95
CA PHE A 735 -24.08 -7.65 22.19
C PHE A 735 -24.79 -8.82 21.52
N ILE A 736 -24.32 -9.31 20.36
CA ILE A 736 -24.84 -10.55 19.77
C ILE A 736 -24.67 -11.73 20.74
N ALA A 737 -23.49 -11.86 21.36
CA ALA A 737 -23.20 -12.94 22.30
C ALA A 737 -24.04 -12.83 23.60
N VAL A 738 -24.16 -11.62 24.15
CA VAL A 738 -24.97 -11.34 25.35
C VAL A 738 -26.45 -11.59 25.09
N LEU A 739 -27.00 -11.15 23.95
CA LEU A 739 -28.40 -11.38 23.60
C LEU A 739 -28.68 -12.86 23.33
N SER A 740 -27.74 -13.58 22.70
CA SER A 740 -27.84 -15.03 22.53
C SER A 740 -27.89 -15.75 23.88
N ALA A 741 -27.04 -15.36 24.83
CA ALA A 741 -27.07 -15.89 26.19
C ALA A 741 -28.40 -15.59 26.90
N CYS A 742 -28.95 -14.37 26.76
CA CYS A 742 -30.29 -14.06 27.27
C CYS A 742 -31.39 -14.90 26.61
N SER A 743 -31.25 -15.21 25.31
CA SER A 743 -32.19 -16.08 24.59
C SER A 743 -32.19 -17.48 25.18
N HIS A 744 -31.01 -18.07 25.35
CA HIS A 744 -30.86 -19.43 25.88
C HIS A 744 -31.27 -19.57 27.35
N LEU A 745 -31.19 -18.49 28.15
CA LEU A 745 -31.66 -18.49 29.54
C LEU A 745 -33.13 -18.06 29.68
N GLY A 746 -33.81 -17.71 28.58
CA GLY A 746 -35.18 -17.19 28.61
C GLY A 746 -35.33 -15.83 29.31
N LEU A 747 -34.26 -15.03 29.40
CA LEU A 747 -34.20 -13.76 30.13
C LEU A 747 -34.76 -12.60 29.30
N VAL A 748 -36.05 -12.64 28.96
CA VAL A 748 -36.69 -11.65 28.07
C VAL A 748 -36.49 -10.20 28.53
N LYS A 749 -36.63 -9.95 29.84
CA LYS A 749 -36.49 -8.59 30.40
C LYS A 749 -35.05 -8.09 30.34
N GLU A 750 -34.07 -8.95 30.61
CA GLU A 750 -32.65 -8.56 30.54
C GLU A 750 -32.20 -8.39 29.09
N GLY A 751 -32.60 -9.29 28.19
CA GLY A 751 -32.32 -9.17 26.76
C GLY A 751 -32.80 -7.84 26.18
N ARG A 752 -34.03 -7.42 26.52
CA ARG A 752 -34.55 -6.10 26.12
C ARG A 752 -33.70 -4.94 26.68
N ARG A 753 -33.33 -5.00 27.96
CA ARG A 753 -32.45 -3.97 28.55
C ARG A 753 -31.10 -3.89 27.85
N HIS A 754 -30.49 -5.02 27.52
CA HIS A 754 -29.21 -5.06 26.81
C HIS A 754 -29.35 -4.49 25.39
N PHE A 755 -30.39 -4.88 24.67
CA PHE A 755 -30.70 -4.34 23.34
C PHE A 755 -30.90 -2.81 23.35
N ASP A 756 -31.64 -2.28 24.33
CA ASP A 756 -31.86 -0.84 24.47
C ASP A 756 -30.57 -0.11 24.88
N SER A 757 -29.78 -0.72 25.79
CA SER A 757 -28.51 -0.15 26.27
C SER A 757 -27.45 -0.05 25.16
N MET A 758 -27.45 -0.97 24.20
CA MET A 758 -26.57 -0.93 23.04
C MET A 758 -26.75 0.38 22.24
N LYS A 759 -28.01 0.77 22.00
CA LYS A 759 -28.34 2.00 21.26
C LYS A 759 -28.16 3.25 22.11
N ILE A 760 -28.73 3.27 23.32
CA ILE A 760 -28.82 4.48 24.16
C ILE A 760 -27.53 4.72 24.96
N GLY A 761 -26.91 3.65 25.46
CA GLY A 761 -25.73 3.71 26.32
C GLY A 761 -24.41 3.71 25.55
N PHE A 762 -24.32 2.95 24.46
CA PHE A 762 -23.06 2.75 23.71
C PHE A 762 -23.06 3.35 22.30
N GLY A 763 -24.20 3.87 21.83
CA GLY A 763 -24.31 4.48 20.49
C GLY A 763 -24.13 3.49 19.34
N ILE A 764 -24.35 2.20 19.57
CA ILE A 764 -24.22 1.14 18.57
C ILE A 764 -25.54 0.97 17.84
N THR A 765 -25.53 1.09 16.51
CA THR A 765 -26.70 0.85 15.67
C THR A 765 -26.98 -0.65 15.57
N PRO A 766 -28.21 -1.12 15.86
CA PRO A 766 -28.56 -2.53 15.73
C PRO A 766 -28.40 -3.05 14.30
N SER A 767 -27.67 -4.15 14.15
CA SER A 767 -27.61 -4.94 12.90
C SER A 767 -28.69 -6.02 12.86
N PHE A 768 -28.84 -6.71 11.72
CA PHE A 768 -29.81 -7.80 11.56
C PHE A 768 -29.60 -8.94 12.57
N GLU A 769 -28.36 -9.23 12.94
CA GLU A 769 -28.01 -10.25 13.93
C GLU A 769 -28.55 -9.90 15.32
N HIS A 770 -28.50 -8.62 15.71
CA HIS A 770 -29.07 -8.16 16.99
C HIS A 770 -30.59 -8.29 17.00
N TYR A 771 -31.25 -7.91 15.89
CA TYR A 771 -32.69 -8.08 15.73
C TYR A 771 -33.08 -9.56 15.76
N ALA A 772 -32.32 -10.43 15.09
CA ALA A 772 -32.53 -11.87 15.11
C ALA A 772 -32.46 -12.44 16.53
N CYS A 773 -31.47 -12.04 17.33
CA CYS A 773 -31.39 -12.45 18.74
C CYS A 773 -32.62 -12.03 19.55
N MET A 774 -33.13 -10.80 19.34
CA MET A 774 -34.35 -10.34 20.03
C MET A 774 -35.62 -11.07 19.56
N VAL A 775 -35.71 -11.39 18.27
CA VAL A 775 -36.79 -12.21 17.71
C VAL A 775 -36.74 -13.62 18.31
N ASP A 776 -35.55 -14.21 18.44
CA ASP A 776 -35.36 -15.51 19.09
C ASP A 776 -35.76 -15.46 20.57
N ILE A 777 -35.35 -14.43 21.33
CA ILE A 777 -35.73 -14.23 22.74
C ILE A 777 -37.26 -14.19 22.91
N LEU A 778 -37.95 -13.37 22.11
CA LEU A 778 -39.41 -13.22 22.20
C LEU A 778 -40.14 -14.48 21.71
N GLY A 779 -39.61 -15.06 20.64
CA GLY A 779 -40.13 -16.26 20.00
C GLY A 779 -40.06 -17.48 20.91
N ARG A 780 -38.90 -17.78 21.48
CA ARG A 780 -38.73 -18.90 22.43
C ARG A 780 -39.60 -18.72 23.68
N ALA A 781 -39.81 -17.48 24.12
CA ALA A 781 -40.72 -17.17 25.23
C ALA A 781 -42.21 -17.26 24.88
N GLY A 782 -42.57 -17.57 23.62
CA GLY A 782 -43.97 -17.69 23.15
C GLY A 782 -44.70 -16.36 23.00
N LYS A 783 -43.98 -15.23 23.01
CA LYS A 783 -44.54 -13.87 22.93
C LYS A 783 -44.71 -13.42 21.47
N PHE A 784 -45.47 -14.19 20.69
CA PHE A 784 -45.59 -13.99 19.23
C PHE A 784 -46.10 -12.60 18.83
N ASN A 785 -47.10 -12.06 19.55
CA ASN A 785 -47.62 -10.72 19.26
C ASN A 785 -46.56 -9.63 19.49
N GLU A 786 -45.74 -9.74 20.54
CA GLU A 786 -44.65 -8.81 20.80
C GLU A 786 -43.54 -8.96 19.75
N MET A 787 -43.26 -10.19 19.31
CA MET A 787 -42.29 -10.49 18.26
C MET A 787 -42.71 -9.90 16.91
N GLU A 788 -43.96 -10.08 16.49
CA GLU A 788 -44.49 -9.49 15.25
C GLU A 788 -44.44 -7.96 15.29
N HIS A 789 -44.86 -7.36 16.40
CA HIS A 789 -44.76 -5.91 16.58
C HIS A 789 -43.31 -5.41 16.54
N PHE A 790 -42.39 -6.17 17.13
CA PHE A 790 -40.96 -5.86 17.09
C PHE A 790 -40.40 -5.92 15.67
N ILE A 791 -40.76 -6.94 14.87
CA ILE A 791 -40.36 -7.07 13.46
C ILE A 791 -40.93 -5.92 12.62
N GLN A 792 -42.19 -5.52 12.85
CA GLN A 792 -42.82 -4.39 12.16
C GLN A 792 -42.18 -3.03 12.52
N GLY A 793 -41.62 -2.91 13.73
CA GLY A 793 -40.93 -1.72 14.21
C GLY A 793 -39.44 -1.63 13.87
N MET A 794 -38.91 -2.58 13.10
CA MET A 794 -37.51 -2.56 12.67
C MET A 794 -37.23 -1.37 11.75
N GLU A 795 -36.07 -0.71 11.94
CA GLU A 795 -35.61 0.38 11.06
C GLU A 795 -35.18 -0.13 9.68
N LEU A 796 -34.89 -1.44 9.58
CA LEU A 796 -34.45 -2.13 8.38
C LEU A 796 -35.52 -3.16 7.95
N ALA A 797 -35.69 -3.32 6.64
CA ALA A 797 -36.56 -4.36 6.10
C ALA A 797 -36.04 -5.76 6.51
N PRO A 798 -36.89 -6.64 7.09
CA PRO A 798 -36.45 -7.96 7.56
C PRO A 798 -35.81 -8.78 6.45
N ASN A 799 -34.59 -9.29 6.69
CA ASN A 799 -33.84 -10.13 5.75
C ASN A 799 -34.10 -11.63 6.01
N ALA A 800 -33.42 -12.50 5.24
CA ALA A 800 -33.54 -13.95 5.39
C ALA A 800 -33.30 -14.43 6.84
N LEU A 801 -32.28 -13.90 7.53
CA LEU A 801 -31.92 -14.31 8.89
C LEU A 801 -33.07 -14.13 9.90
N ILE A 802 -33.82 -13.02 9.80
CA ILE A 802 -34.97 -12.77 10.67
C ILE A 802 -36.05 -13.84 10.44
N TRP A 803 -36.40 -14.10 9.18
CA TRP A 803 -37.44 -15.07 8.85
C TRP A 803 -37.01 -16.52 9.13
N GLU A 804 -35.73 -16.85 8.98
CA GLU A 804 -35.17 -18.15 9.40
C GLU A 804 -35.31 -18.34 10.92
N THR A 805 -35.05 -17.28 11.70
CA THR A 805 -35.23 -17.29 13.15
C THR A 805 -36.71 -17.50 13.52
N VAL A 806 -37.63 -16.77 12.86
CA VAL A 806 -39.08 -16.95 13.05
C VAL A 806 -39.51 -18.38 12.70
N LEU A 807 -39.00 -18.95 11.60
CA LEU A 807 -39.31 -20.33 11.20
C LEU A 807 -38.79 -21.36 12.20
N GLY A 808 -37.58 -21.15 12.75
CA GLY A 808 -37.00 -21.95 13.82
C GLY A 808 -37.83 -21.93 15.10
N VAL A 809 -38.20 -20.73 15.56
CA VAL A 809 -39.11 -20.52 16.70
C VAL A 809 -40.47 -21.19 16.46
N SER A 810 -41.02 -21.06 15.25
CA SER A 810 -42.32 -21.66 14.88
C SER A 810 -42.30 -23.18 15.03
N LYS A 811 -41.16 -23.80 14.67
CA LYS A 811 -40.94 -25.24 14.87
C LYS A 811 -40.99 -25.63 16.34
N ALA A 812 -40.31 -24.87 17.21
CA ALA A 812 -40.22 -25.16 18.64
C ALA A 812 -41.60 -25.14 19.32
N HIS A 813 -42.48 -24.23 18.91
CA HIS A 813 -43.85 -24.13 19.44
C HIS A 813 -44.91 -24.88 18.62
N GLY A 814 -44.52 -25.46 17.48
CA GLY A 814 -45.43 -26.12 16.55
C GLY A 814 -46.51 -25.21 15.96
N ASN A 815 -46.22 -23.91 15.82
CA ASN A 815 -47.11 -22.91 15.23
C ASN A 815 -47.00 -22.96 13.70
N VAL A 816 -47.99 -23.56 13.04
CA VAL A 816 -47.93 -23.84 11.61
C VAL A 816 -48.19 -22.60 10.76
N GLU A 817 -49.05 -21.69 11.19
CA GLU A 817 -49.40 -20.48 10.44
C GLU A 817 -48.19 -19.54 10.32
N LEU A 818 -47.53 -19.27 11.44
CA LEU A 818 -46.30 -18.47 11.49
C LEU A 818 -45.17 -19.12 10.67
N ALA A 819 -45.06 -20.46 10.71
CA ALA A 819 -44.10 -21.20 9.90
C ALA A 819 -44.37 -21.07 8.39
N GLU A 820 -45.62 -21.17 7.97
CA GLU A 820 -46.02 -21.00 6.57
C GLU A 820 -45.69 -19.60 6.07
N GLN A 821 -45.98 -18.56 6.86
CA GLN A 821 -45.66 -17.17 6.52
C GLN A 821 -44.15 -16.95 6.37
N ALA A 822 -43.37 -17.40 7.36
CA ALA A 822 -41.92 -17.25 7.34
C ALA A 822 -41.27 -18.01 6.17
N ALA A 823 -41.68 -19.26 5.94
CA ALA A 823 -41.14 -20.08 4.87
C ALA A 823 -41.49 -19.55 3.48
N ASN A 824 -42.73 -19.07 3.26
CA ASN A 824 -43.11 -18.47 1.97
C ASN A 824 -42.28 -17.22 1.67
N THR A 825 -42.04 -16.38 2.68
CA THR A 825 -41.18 -15.20 2.55
C THR A 825 -39.74 -15.61 2.22
N LEU A 826 -39.21 -16.64 2.88
CA LEU A 826 -37.88 -17.19 2.59
C LEU A 826 -37.76 -17.75 1.18
N PHE A 827 -38.80 -18.40 0.64
CA PHE A 827 -38.79 -18.90 -0.73
C PHE A 827 -38.76 -17.78 -1.78
N GLU A 828 -39.20 -16.58 -1.44
CA GLU A 828 -39.08 -15.40 -2.29
C GLU A 828 -37.69 -14.75 -2.19
N ILE A 829 -37.12 -14.69 -0.98
CA ILE A 829 -35.80 -14.09 -0.72
C ILE A 829 -34.66 -14.98 -1.24
N ASP A 830 -34.66 -16.27 -0.87
CA ASP A 830 -33.68 -17.25 -1.29
C ASP A 830 -34.35 -18.60 -1.66
N PRO A 831 -34.76 -18.77 -2.93
CA PRO A 831 -35.40 -19.99 -3.42
C PRO A 831 -34.50 -21.24 -3.38
N LYS A 832 -33.19 -21.09 -3.16
CA LYS A 832 -32.23 -22.20 -3.14
C LYS A 832 -31.89 -22.66 -1.73
N ALA A 833 -32.30 -21.92 -0.70
CA ALA A 833 -32.05 -22.27 0.70
C ALA A 833 -32.78 -23.56 1.09
N GLU A 834 -32.04 -24.66 1.18
CA GLU A 834 -32.56 -25.99 1.53
C GLU A 834 -33.21 -26.04 2.92
N SER A 835 -32.59 -25.36 3.90
CA SER A 835 -32.98 -25.32 5.31
C SER A 835 -34.45 -24.94 5.50
N SER A 836 -34.92 -23.92 4.78
CA SER A 836 -36.29 -23.39 4.84
C SER A 836 -37.33 -24.44 4.42
N TYR A 837 -37.08 -25.16 3.33
CA TYR A 837 -37.98 -26.21 2.86
C TYR A 837 -38.03 -27.39 3.82
N ILE A 838 -36.86 -27.83 4.31
CA ILE A 838 -36.77 -28.96 5.23
C ILE A 838 -37.46 -28.63 6.55
N LEU A 839 -37.26 -27.42 7.07
CA LEU A 839 -37.83 -27.01 8.35
C LEU A 839 -39.37 -26.95 8.27
N LEU A 840 -39.93 -26.35 7.22
CA LEU A 840 -41.38 -26.36 6.99
C LEU A 840 -41.92 -27.80 6.79
N SER A 841 -41.23 -28.61 5.98
CA SER A 841 -41.60 -30.02 5.78
C SER A 841 -41.59 -30.80 7.10
N ASN A 842 -40.64 -30.52 7.99
CA ASN A 842 -40.55 -31.17 9.29
C ASN A 842 -41.69 -30.76 10.22
N ILE A 843 -42.10 -29.49 10.20
CA ILE A 843 -43.26 -28.97 10.95
C ILE A 843 -44.55 -29.66 10.47
N TYR A 844 -44.75 -29.78 9.16
CA TYR A 844 -45.89 -30.51 8.61
C TYR A 844 -45.89 -31.99 8.99
N ALA A 845 -44.74 -32.65 8.90
CA ALA A 845 -44.61 -34.06 9.29
C ALA A 845 -44.94 -34.27 10.77
N ALA A 846 -44.47 -33.38 11.66
CA ALA A 846 -44.76 -33.44 13.09
C ALA A 846 -46.27 -33.27 13.42
N LYS A 847 -47.03 -32.61 12.55
CA LYS A 847 -48.49 -32.46 12.66
C LYS A 847 -49.28 -33.50 11.84
N GLY A 848 -48.61 -34.48 11.21
CA GLY A 848 -49.24 -35.50 10.37
C GLY A 848 -49.78 -35.00 9.02
N ARG A 849 -49.43 -33.77 8.60
CA ARG A 849 -49.86 -33.15 7.32
C ARG A 849 -49.03 -33.68 6.13
N TRP A 850 -49.08 -34.97 5.86
CA TRP A 850 -48.25 -35.64 4.83
C TRP A 850 -48.50 -35.17 3.39
N ALA A 851 -49.72 -34.69 3.10
CA ALA A 851 -50.03 -34.09 1.80
C ALA A 851 -49.19 -32.81 1.58
N ASP A 852 -49.03 -31.98 2.61
CA ASP A 852 -48.27 -30.74 2.51
C ASP A 852 -46.75 -31.00 2.51
N VAL A 853 -46.28 -32.02 3.25
CA VAL A 853 -44.91 -32.55 3.11
C VAL A 853 -44.60 -32.90 1.65
N SER A 854 -45.52 -33.59 0.99
CA SER A 854 -45.37 -33.99 -0.42
C SER A 854 -45.32 -32.77 -1.35
N LYS A 855 -46.13 -31.73 -1.09
CA LYS A 855 -46.09 -30.46 -1.84
C LYS A 855 -44.75 -29.74 -1.67
N VAL A 856 -44.24 -29.64 -0.45
CA VAL A 856 -42.94 -28.98 -0.18
C VAL A 856 -41.80 -29.73 -0.87
N ARG A 857 -41.79 -31.07 -0.83
CA ARG A 857 -40.77 -31.88 -1.53
C ARG A 857 -40.86 -31.76 -3.06
N ALA A 858 -42.08 -31.67 -3.61
CA ALA A 858 -42.27 -31.40 -5.03
C ALA A 858 -41.74 -30.01 -5.42
N LEU A 859 -41.93 -29.01 -4.55
CA LEU A 859 -41.39 -27.66 -4.73
C LEU A 859 -39.86 -27.64 -4.69
N MET A 860 -39.25 -28.33 -3.72
CA MET A 860 -37.78 -28.51 -3.67
C MET A 860 -37.25 -29.11 -4.97
N SER A 861 -37.90 -30.17 -5.46
CA SER A 861 -37.51 -30.84 -6.71
C SER A 861 -37.60 -29.90 -7.92
N ARG A 862 -38.65 -29.09 -7.99
CA ARG A 862 -38.84 -28.10 -9.07
C ARG A 862 -37.77 -27.00 -9.07
N GLN A 863 -37.30 -26.60 -7.88
CA GLN A 863 -36.23 -25.60 -7.71
C GLN A 863 -34.81 -26.18 -7.80
N GLY A 864 -34.68 -27.50 -7.98
CA GLY A 864 -33.38 -28.18 -8.01
C GLY A 864 -32.70 -28.27 -6.63
N VAL A 865 -33.43 -28.05 -5.55
CA VAL A 865 -32.94 -28.13 -4.17
C VAL A 865 -32.91 -29.60 -3.75
N LYS A 866 -31.75 -30.08 -3.32
CA LYS A 866 -31.56 -31.44 -2.80
C LYS A 866 -31.38 -31.38 -1.29
N LYS A 867 -31.87 -32.41 -0.60
CA LYS A 867 -31.65 -32.56 0.83
C LYS A 867 -30.25 -33.11 1.11
N GLU A 868 -29.45 -32.41 1.91
CA GLU A 868 -28.22 -32.94 2.49
C GLU A 868 -28.53 -34.02 3.53
N PRO A 869 -27.80 -35.15 3.51
CA PRO A 869 -27.92 -36.16 4.55
C PRO A 869 -27.32 -35.65 5.86
N GLY A 870 -27.95 -36.03 6.97
CA GLY A 870 -27.35 -35.83 8.30
C GLY A 870 -26.10 -36.69 8.43
N CYS A 871 -24.98 -36.05 8.73
CA CYS A 871 -23.71 -36.72 9.00
C CYS A 871 -23.21 -36.39 10.40
N SER A 872 -22.47 -37.30 10.98
CA SER A 872 -21.70 -37.05 12.20
C SER A 872 -20.30 -37.58 12.02
N TRP A 873 -19.31 -36.89 12.58
CA TRP A 873 -17.92 -37.31 12.46
C TRP A 873 -17.17 -37.16 13.76
N VAL A 874 -16.10 -37.95 13.89
CA VAL A 874 -15.15 -37.91 15.00
C VAL A 874 -13.73 -37.94 14.45
N GLU A 875 -12.81 -37.26 15.12
CA GLU A 875 -11.37 -37.31 14.84
C GLU A 875 -10.72 -38.26 15.86
N ILE A 876 -10.11 -39.34 15.37
CA ILE A 876 -9.38 -40.32 16.20
C ILE A 876 -8.09 -40.68 15.47
N ASP A 877 -6.96 -40.67 16.19
CA ASP A 877 -5.63 -40.95 15.64
C ASP A 877 -5.30 -40.11 14.39
N ASN A 878 -5.66 -38.81 14.42
CA ASN A 878 -5.49 -37.86 13.32
C ASN A 878 -6.22 -38.26 12.00
N GLN A 879 -7.29 -39.05 12.11
CA GLN A 879 -8.17 -39.41 11.00
C GLN A 879 -9.62 -39.03 11.30
N VAL A 880 -10.29 -38.41 10.33
CA VAL A 880 -11.72 -38.07 10.41
C VAL A 880 -12.55 -39.25 9.94
N HIS A 881 -13.38 -39.78 10.84
CA HIS A 881 -14.34 -40.85 10.56
C HIS A 881 -15.74 -40.28 10.45
N VAL A 882 -16.34 -40.37 9.26
CA VAL A 882 -17.68 -39.83 8.96
C VAL A 882 -18.71 -40.95 8.98
N PHE A 883 -19.88 -40.68 9.58
CA PHE A 883 -21.01 -41.58 9.71
C PHE A 883 -22.27 -40.92 9.13
N LEU A 884 -22.92 -41.63 8.23
CA LEU A 884 -24.19 -41.23 7.62
C LEU A 884 -25.27 -42.22 8.05
N SER A 885 -26.48 -41.73 8.31
CA SER A 885 -27.62 -42.60 8.58
C SER A 885 -27.87 -43.49 7.34
N GLN A 886 -27.88 -44.82 7.53
CA GLN A 886 -28.05 -45.86 6.49
C GLN A 886 -26.84 -46.16 5.60
N ASP A 887 -25.65 -45.61 5.89
CA ASP A 887 -24.44 -45.94 5.13
C ASP A 887 -23.77 -47.22 5.64
N ALA A 888 -23.33 -48.06 4.70
CA ALA A 888 -22.61 -49.31 4.95
C ALA A 888 -21.10 -49.23 4.65
N SER A 889 -20.59 -48.04 4.31
CA SER A 889 -19.23 -47.83 3.79
C SER A 889 -18.11 -48.01 4.84
N HIS A 890 -18.39 -47.87 6.13
CA HIS A 890 -17.34 -47.87 7.15
C HIS A 890 -16.72 -49.27 7.35
N PRO A 891 -15.38 -49.44 7.28
CA PRO A 891 -14.73 -50.76 7.34
C PRO A 891 -15.05 -51.59 8.60
N ARG A 892 -15.33 -50.91 9.72
CA ARG A 892 -15.63 -51.52 11.03
C ARG A 892 -17.12 -51.51 11.40
N LEU A 893 -18.03 -51.34 10.43
CA LEU A 893 -19.47 -51.17 10.69
C LEU A 893 -20.08 -52.28 11.56
N LYS A 894 -19.71 -53.54 11.33
CA LYS A 894 -20.21 -54.69 12.12
C LYS A 894 -19.86 -54.54 13.61
N ASP A 895 -18.64 -54.11 13.90
CA ASP A 895 -18.20 -53.89 15.28
C ASP A 895 -18.91 -52.70 15.91
N ILE A 896 -19.14 -51.63 15.14
CA ILE A 896 -19.88 -50.43 15.56
C ILE A 896 -21.31 -50.79 15.92
N HIS A 897 -22.02 -51.55 15.08
CA HIS A 897 -23.39 -52.01 15.38
C HIS A 897 -23.44 -52.87 16.64
N LYS A 898 -22.50 -53.82 16.79
CA LYS A 898 -22.41 -54.64 18.01
C LYS A 898 -22.19 -53.77 19.26
N LYS A 899 -21.33 -52.75 19.17
CA LYS A 899 -21.11 -51.82 20.29
C LYS A 899 -22.34 -50.96 20.57
N LEU A 900 -23.03 -50.53 19.54
CA LEU A 900 -24.24 -49.75 19.64
C LEU A 900 -25.37 -50.55 20.32
N GLU A 901 -25.52 -51.84 20.00
CA GLU A 901 -26.43 -52.75 20.70
C GLU A 901 -26.07 -52.90 22.18
N GLU A 902 -24.78 -53.10 22.52
CA GLU A 902 -24.31 -53.14 23.91
C GLU A 902 -24.63 -51.82 24.65
N LEU A 903 -24.40 -50.68 23.99
CA LEU A 903 -24.67 -49.37 24.56
C LEU A 903 -26.17 -49.14 24.75
N ALA A 904 -27.00 -49.53 23.78
CA ALA A 904 -28.45 -49.40 23.85
C ALA A 904 -29.01 -50.17 25.06
N LEU A 905 -28.55 -51.39 25.31
CA LEU A 905 -28.95 -52.17 26.50
C LEU A 905 -28.63 -51.44 27.81
N ARG A 906 -27.43 -50.86 27.91
CA ARG A 906 -26.99 -50.12 29.12
C ARG A 906 -27.77 -48.82 29.31
N VAL A 907 -28.05 -48.11 28.22
CA VAL A 907 -28.79 -46.85 28.23
C VAL A 907 -30.28 -47.09 28.54
N THR A 908 -30.88 -48.16 28.02
CA THR A 908 -32.23 -48.59 28.42
C THR A 908 -32.30 -49.02 29.88
N ALA A 909 -31.28 -49.72 30.40
CA ALA A 909 -31.20 -50.03 31.83
C ALA A 909 -31.09 -48.76 32.71
N ALA A 910 -30.56 -47.67 32.17
CA ALA A 910 -30.53 -46.36 32.81
C ALA A 910 -31.84 -45.54 32.64
N GLY A 911 -32.88 -46.11 32.03
CA GLY A 911 -34.20 -45.49 31.90
C GLY A 911 -34.54 -44.88 30.54
N TYR A 912 -33.74 -45.12 29.50
CA TYR A 912 -33.99 -44.57 28.17
C TYR A 912 -35.23 -45.19 27.50
N ILE A 913 -36.12 -44.33 27.00
CA ILE A 913 -37.32 -44.70 26.23
C ILE A 913 -37.27 -43.96 24.88
N PRO A 914 -37.27 -44.68 23.73
CA PRO A 914 -37.27 -44.05 22.42
C PRO A 914 -38.49 -43.17 22.17
N ASN A 915 -38.27 -41.93 21.76
CA ASN A 915 -39.34 -41.00 21.41
C ASN A 915 -39.55 -40.95 19.89
N THR A 916 -40.54 -41.72 19.41
CA THR A 916 -40.85 -41.87 17.98
C THR A 916 -41.40 -40.60 17.33
N ASN A 917 -41.78 -39.57 18.09
CA ASN A 917 -42.24 -38.29 17.55
C ASN A 917 -41.13 -37.54 16.77
N TYR A 918 -39.86 -37.86 17.02
CA TYR A 918 -38.74 -37.29 16.29
C TYR A 918 -38.49 -37.96 14.93
N VAL A 919 -39.20 -39.04 14.59
CA VAL A 919 -39.10 -39.70 13.29
C VAL A 919 -40.16 -39.13 12.34
N LEU A 920 -39.73 -38.19 11.50
CA LEU A 920 -40.59 -37.44 10.59
C LEU A 920 -40.81 -38.16 9.23
N HIS A 921 -40.93 -39.49 9.28
CA HIS A 921 -41.20 -40.36 8.14
C HIS A 921 -42.52 -41.10 8.32
N ASN A 922 -43.28 -41.27 7.23
CA ASN A 922 -44.55 -41.98 7.23
C ASN A 922 -44.31 -43.51 7.18
N VAL A 923 -43.86 -44.06 8.31
CA VAL A 923 -43.48 -45.48 8.49
C VAL A 923 -44.11 -46.05 9.76
N SER A 924 -44.11 -47.37 9.92
CA SER A 924 -44.65 -48.03 11.11
C SER A 924 -43.87 -47.67 12.38
N ASP A 925 -44.49 -47.74 13.56
CA ASP A 925 -43.81 -47.38 14.81
C ASP A 925 -42.59 -48.28 15.10
N LYS A 926 -42.60 -49.54 14.63
CA LYS A 926 -41.42 -50.42 14.69
C LYS A 926 -40.27 -49.89 13.83
N GLU A 927 -40.56 -49.45 12.61
CA GLU A 927 -39.56 -48.82 11.72
C GLU A 927 -39.10 -47.46 12.26
N LYS A 928 -39.95 -46.72 12.98
CA LYS A 928 -39.51 -45.47 13.65
C LYS A 928 -38.45 -45.76 14.70
N ILE A 929 -38.67 -46.75 15.57
CA ILE A 929 -37.69 -47.14 16.60
C ILE A 929 -36.38 -47.60 15.95
N ASP A 930 -36.46 -48.38 14.87
CA ASP A 930 -35.28 -48.85 14.14
C ASP A 930 -34.48 -47.69 13.50
N ASN A 931 -35.17 -46.70 12.93
CA ASN A 931 -34.54 -45.51 12.40
C ASN A 931 -33.78 -44.71 13.47
N LEU A 932 -34.37 -44.50 14.66
CA LEU A 932 -33.71 -43.80 15.77
C LEU A 932 -32.42 -44.51 16.22
N SER A 933 -32.44 -45.83 16.19
CA SER A 933 -31.30 -46.67 16.60
C SER A 933 -30.06 -46.37 15.77
N HIS A 934 -30.22 -46.07 14.48
CA HIS A 934 -29.12 -45.93 13.51
C HIS A 934 -28.83 -44.47 13.12
N HIS A 935 -29.21 -43.50 13.96
CA HIS A 935 -28.80 -42.11 13.74
C HIS A 935 -27.27 -41.96 13.75
N SER A 936 -26.76 -41.11 12.85
CA SER A 936 -25.33 -40.84 12.66
C SER A 936 -24.56 -40.56 13.96
N GLU A 937 -25.16 -39.85 14.91
CA GLU A 937 -24.57 -39.47 16.19
C GLU A 937 -24.30 -40.69 17.07
N ARG A 938 -25.19 -41.68 17.03
CA ARG A 938 -25.07 -42.91 17.82
C ARG A 938 -24.01 -43.83 17.25
N LEU A 939 -23.91 -43.92 15.92
CA LEU A 939 -22.84 -44.63 15.22
C LEU A 939 -21.48 -44.00 15.55
N ALA A 940 -21.40 -42.67 15.48
CA ALA A 940 -20.20 -41.90 15.85
C ALA A 940 -19.79 -42.15 17.32
N LEU A 941 -20.74 -42.11 18.25
CA LEU A 941 -20.48 -42.41 19.66
C LEU A 941 -19.98 -43.85 19.85
N ALA A 942 -20.64 -44.84 19.25
CA ALA A 942 -20.26 -46.23 19.37
C ALA A 942 -18.82 -46.46 18.87
N PHE A 943 -18.48 -45.90 17.71
CA PHE A 943 -17.11 -45.94 17.19
C PHE A 943 -16.12 -45.24 18.11
N ALA A 944 -16.45 -44.03 18.60
CA ALA A 944 -15.57 -43.29 19.49
C ALA A 944 -15.30 -44.03 20.80
N LEU A 945 -16.30 -44.66 21.40
CA LEU A 945 -16.15 -45.46 22.63
C LEU A 945 -15.28 -46.71 22.43
N MET A 946 -15.24 -47.27 21.21
CA MET A 946 -14.39 -48.41 20.88
C MET A 946 -12.94 -48.04 20.62
N SER A 947 -12.72 -46.87 20.05
CA SER A 947 -11.41 -46.47 19.51
C SER A 947 -10.65 -45.49 20.42
N SER A 948 -11.30 -44.93 21.45
CA SER A 948 -10.67 -44.00 22.40
C SER A 948 -10.41 -44.60 23.79
N SER A 949 -9.48 -44.00 24.53
CA SER A 949 -9.17 -44.40 25.91
C SER A 949 -10.37 -44.21 26.85
N ARG A 950 -10.47 -45.02 27.91
CA ARG A 950 -11.64 -45.04 28.81
C ARG A 950 -11.93 -43.70 29.51
N ASN A 951 -10.94 -42.83 29.65
CA ASN A 951 -11.06 -41.58 30.40
C ASN A 951 -11.08 -40.33 29.51
N SER A 952 -10.98 -40.45 28.18
CA SER A 952 -10.99 -39.26 27.32
C SER A 952 -12.42 -38.73 27.11
N THR A 953 -12.55 -37.42 26.89
CA THR A 953 -13.80 -36.81 26.43
C THR A 953 -14.08 -37.24 25.00
N VAL A 954 -15.29 -37.72 24.72
CA VAL A 954 -15.73 -38.04 23.36
C VAL A 954 -16.22 -36.77 22.67
N ARG A 955 -15.66 -36.44 21.51
CA ARG A 955 -16.06 -35.26 20.73
C ARG A 955 -16.68 -35.69 19.40
N ILE A 956 -17.93 -35.31 19.17
CA ILE A 956 -18.69 -35.63 17.97
C ILE A 956 -19.15 -34.32 17.34
N PHE A 957 -19.04 -34.24 16.03
CA PHE A 957 -19.50 -33.09 15.26
C PHE A 957 -20.63 -33.51 14.33
N LYS A 958 -21.61 -32.63 14.13
CA LYS A 958 -22.81 -32.89 13.33
C LYS A 958 -23.15 -31.67 12.49
N ASN A 959 -23.51 -31.89 11.22
CA ASN A 959 -23.90 -30.82 10.29
C ASN A 959 -25.33 -30.29 10.50
N LEU A 960 -26.17 -31.02 11.26
CA LEU A 960 -27.57 -30.66 11.57
C LEU A 960 -27.78 -30.57 13.09
N CYS A 961 -28.87 -29.94 13.53
CA CYS A 961 -29.27 -29.97 14.95
C CYS A 961 -29.43 -31.42 15.44
N ILE A 962 -28.94 -31.72 16.65
CA ILE A 962 -29.19 -33.00 17.29
C ILE A 962 -30.70 -33.16 17.56
N CYS A 963 -31.28 -34.32 17.24
CA CYS A 963 -32.69 -34.56 17.53
C CYS A 963 -32.90 -34.79 19.04
N GLY A 964 -34.08 -34.47 19.56
CA GLY A 964 -34.36 -34.57 21.01
C GLY A 964 -34.19 -35.99 21.56
N ASP A 965 -34.52 -37.02 20.77
CA ASP A 965 -34.31 -38.41 21.17
C ASP A 965 -32.81 -38.79 21.25
N CYS A 966 -31.98 -38.29 20.34
CA CYS A 966 -30.52 -38.47 20.44
C CYS A 966 -29.95 -37.66 21.60
N HIS A 967 -30.45 -36.45 21.86
CA HIS A 967 -30.03 -35.65 23.02
C HIS A 967 -30.29 -36.40 24.35
N GLU A 968 -31.48 -36.98 24.53
CA GLU A 968 -31.81 -37.79 25.71
C GLU A 968 -30.95 -39.05 25.79
N PHE A 969 -30.74 -39.74 24.66
CA PHE A 969 -29.84 -40.90 24.59
C PHE A 969 -28.41 -40.53 25.03
N MET A 970 -27.89 -39.37 24.62
CA MET A 970 -26.53 -38.92 24.96
C MET A 970 -26.40 -38.58 26.45
N LYS A 971 -27.42 -37.97 27.07
CA LYS A 971 -27.46 -37.77 28.53
C LYS A 971 -27.29 -39.09 29.27
N LEU A 972 -28.11 -40.09 28.94
CA LEU A 972 -28.06 -41.40 29.60
C LEU A 972 -26.82 -42.22 29.20
N ALA A 973 -26.29 -42.03 27.99
CA ALA A 973 -25.02 -42.63 27.56
C ALA A 973 -23.84 -42.08 28.38
N SER A 974 -23.84 -40.80 28.74
CA SER A 974 -22.80 -40.21 29.62
C SER A 974 -22.78 -40.89 31.00
N VAL A 975 -23.96 -41.23 31.56
CA VAL A 975 -24.09 -41.99 32.81
C VAL A 975 -23.64 -43.43 32.61
N ALA A 976 -24.17 -44.10 31.58
CA ALA A 976 -23.89 -45.50 31.32
C ALA A 976 -22.41 -45.75 31.10
N THR A 977 -21.70 -44.83 30.43
CA THR A 977 -20.27 -44.96 30.12
C THR A 977 -19.35 -44.30 31.15
N ASN A 978 -19.89 -43.45 32.03
CA ASN A 978 -19.14 -42.57 32.94
C ASN A 978 -18.08 -41.72 32.20
N ARG A 979 -18.49 -41.12 31.07
CA ARG A 979 -17.63 -40.27 30.23
C ARG A 979 -18.36 -39.00 29.84
N GLU A 980 -17.60 -37.91 29.75
CA GLU A 980 -18.06 -36.66 29.14
C GLU A 980 -18.17 -36.86 27.62
N ILE A 981 -19.34 -36.51 27.07
CA ILE A 981 -19.61 -36.56 25.64
C ILE A 981 -19.92 -35.12 25.21
N VAL A 982 -19.16 -34.61 24.26
CA VAL A 982 -19.32 -33.26 23.70
C VAL A 982 -19.81 -33.41 22.27
N ILE A 983 -20.98 -32.86 21.98
CA ILE A 983 -21.52 -32.84 20.61
C ILE A 983 -21.65 -31.41 20.15
N ARG A 984 -20.96 -31.06 19.07
CA ARG A 984 -21.20 -29.84 18.32
C ARG A 984 -22.25 -30.11 17.24
N ASP A 985 -23.42 -29.50 17.35
CA ASP A 985 -24.35 -29.39 16.23
C ASP A 985 -24.07 -28.11 15.41
N ILE A 986 -25.00 -27.66 14.55
CA ILE A 986 -24.82 -26.56 13.58
C ILE A 986 -23.87 -25.47 14.09
N ASN A 987 -24.14 -24.92 15.28
CA ASN A 987 -23.25 -23.95 15.94
C ASN A 987 -23.21 -24.05 17.47
N ARG A 988 -23.85 -25.04 18.10
CA ARG A 988 -23.92 -25.16 19.56
C ARG A 988 -23.26 -26.44 20.05
N PHE A 989 -22.54 -26.35 21.16
CA PHE A 989 -21.95 -27.48 21.87
C PHE A 989 -22.85 -27.92 23.02
N HIS A 990 -23.10 -29.22 23.06
CA HIS A 990 -23.81 -29.93 24.11
C HIS A 990 -22.79 -30.73 24.91
N HIS A 991 -22.60 -30.37 26.18
CA HIS A 991 -21.72 -31.10 27.10
C HIS A 991 -22.56 -32.04 27.95
N PHE A 992 -22.58 -33.32 27.58
CA PHE A 992 -23.28 -34.37 28.31
C PHE A 992 -22.38 -34.95 29.39
N SER A 993 -22.79 -34.80 30.64
CA SER A 993 -22.05 -35.32 31.78
C SER A 993 -23.01 -35.70 32.90
N HIS A 994 -22.84 -36.89 33.48
CA HIS A 994 -23.63 -37.38 34.60
C HIS A 994 -25.16 -37.26 34.42
N GLY A 995 -25.64 -37.42 33.18
CA GLY A 995 -27.08 -37.40 32.88
C GLY A 995 -27.67 -36.01 32.65
N THR A 996 -26.86 -34.95 32.67
CA THR A 996 -27.27 -33.59 32.33
C THR A 996 -26.56 -33.10 31.07
N CYS A 997 -27.10 -32.04 30.47
CA CYS A 997 -26.48 -31.34 29.34
C CYS A 997 -26.26 -29.86 29.73
N SER A 998 -25.18 -29.24 29.23
CA SER A 998 -24.91 -27.81 29.43
C SER A 998 -26.05 -26.91 28.97
N CYS A 999 -26.86 -27.32 27.98
CA CYS A 999 -27.99 -26.53 27.51
C CYS A 999 -29.23 -26.54 28.43
N GLN A 1000 -29.21 -27.30 29.54
CA GLN A 1000 -30.34 -27.44 30.47
C GLN A 1000 -31.67 -27.84 29.81
N ASP A 1001 -31.58 -28.65 28.75
CA ASP A 1001 -32.69 -29.05 27.90
C ASP A 1001 -33.44 -27.88 27.20
N TYR A 1002 -32.78 -26.72 27.07
CA TYR A 1002 -33.29 -25.53 26.39
C TYR A 1002 -32.35 -25.09 25.24
N TRP A 1003 -32.57 -25.62 24.03
CA TRP A 1003 -31.70 -25.34 22.88
C TRP A 1003 -32.39 -25.07 21.55
#